data_AF-A0A1F3BM84-F1
#
_entry.id   AF-A0A1F3BM84-F1
#
_cell.length_a   1.000
_cell.length_b   1.000
_cell.length_c   1.000
_cell.angle_alpha   90.00
_cell.angle_beta   90.00
_cell.angle_gamma   90.00
#
_symmetry.space_group_name_H-M   'P 1'
#
loop_
_entity.id
_entity.type
_entity.pdbx_description
1 polymer ?
#
loop_
_entity_poly.entity_id
_entity_poly.type
_entity_poly.pdbx_seq_one_letter_code
_entity_poly.pdbx_strand_id
1 'polypeptide(L)'
;YNKLEEKGYVTTIKSAKKMVEKERPEVWDILDEVIREHPVLLNRAPTLHRLGIQAFEPILIEGKAIQLHPLVCTAFNADFDGDQMAVHVPLSIEAQMEARVLMMSTNNILSPAHGKQIIVPSQDIVLGIYYMTRERAFAKGEGKIFASPVEVRAAYDQGEIDLQAKITVRMDGRRVETTTGRVLLFDIVPSRLPFESINKVMDKKQLQNLIDLTYRLCGEKETVLLADRVRSMGYGNATRAGISIALSNMHIPRKKQVLLDKATGEVTDIENQYTEGLITKGERYNKVIDIWAQVTEEVAQEMMTEIGTETAIGIGKDGKREERRQPSFNPIYIMADSGARGSAQQIRQLAGMRGLMAKPSGEIIETPITANFREGLNVLQYFISTHGARKGLADTALKTANSGYLTRRLVDVAQDAIITEYDCGAMDGITLGSLVEGGEIIEPMGERILGRVALEDIVDPFSSTVLVHSNEEIDENKVKAIENSGIDRVRIRSVLTCQARRGICVECYGRDLARGRKVNIGEAVGVIAAQSIGEPGTQLTMRTFHIGGTASRRAEQSTVENRNPGIVKFINVNTAKKKDGTLIVMNRNGEVVLTDDQGRERERYGVVYGAKMLVKDGQKIEGNTLLAEWDPYSMPIITEVAGRVKYGDIVDGVTMIEQLDEVTGLARKVIVSSKDPDARPRVSIKDEKGQTRNLPNSEAHARYMLPEGANIVVNDGDEVDAGEIIAKMPRETTKTKDITGGLPRVAELFEARKPKEHAVISEIDGVVSFGKDTKGKRKVVITPEVDGKLRGDLAKEYLIGKGKHISVHQGDRVRAGEALMDGAANPHDILKVLGEKELARYLVDEVQEVYRLQGVKINDKHIETIVRQMLRRVRIVDVGDTTFLADEQVEKFVFEEENEKVMASGGKPAQGEPLLLGITKASLSTESFISASSFQETTKVLTEAAISGKIDQLRGLKENVIMGRLIPAGTGLGAYKHLDIEVETPVDAVEQAEEALAVAGEE
;
A
#
# COMPACT_ATOMS: atom_id res chain seq x y z
N TYR A 1 14.63 -34.45 35.51
CA TYR A 1 14.54 -35.31 36.72
C TYR A 1 14.17 -36.75 36.36
N ASN A 2 13.04 -37.01 35.71
CA ASN A 2 12.63 -38.38 35.34
C ASN A 2 13.72 -39.16 34.58
N LYS A 3 14.37 -38.55 33.59
CA LYS A 3 15.48 -39.18 32.84
C LYS A 3 16.70 -39.56 33.70
N LEU A 4 16.99 -38.80 34.77
CA LEU A 4 18.07 -39.13 35.72
C LEU A 4 17.73 -40.37 36.56
N GLU A 5 16.45 -40.53 36.91
CA GLU A 5 15.94 -41.67 37.65
C GLU A 5 15.84 -42.92 36.75
N GLU A 6 15.31 -42.77 35.53
CA GLU A 6 15.21 -43.81 34.52
C GLU A 6 16.59 -44.42 34.17
N LYS A 7 17.62 -43.57 34.05
CA LYS A 7 19.01 -44.01 33.80
C LYS A 7 19.75 -44.51 35.05
N GLY A 8 19.12 -44.50 36.23
CA GLY A 8 19.70 -45.03 37.47
C GLY A 8 20.76 -44.15 38.14
N TYR A 9 20.99 -42.91 37.68
CA TYR A 9 21.94 -41.98 38.32
C TYR A 9 21.50 -41.54 39.72
N VAL A 10 20.18 -41.56 39.97
CA VAL A 10 19.56 -41.19 41.23
C VAL A 10 18.36 -42.08 41.51
N THR A 11 18.14 -42.41 42.78
CA THR A 11 17.02 -43.26 43.21
C THR A 11 15.77 -42.48 43.61
N THR A 12 15.88 -41.16 43.79
CA THR A 12 14.76 -40.30 44.17
C THR A 12 14.85 -38.94 43.48
N ILE A 13 13.71 -38.31 43.22
CA ILE A 13 13.62 -36.94 42.68
C ILE A 13 14.37 -35.93 43.57
N LYS A 14 14.39 -36.13 44.90
CA LYS A 14 15.12 -35.25 45.83
C LYS A 14 16.63 -35.32 45.62
N SER A 15 17.17 -36.51 45.36
CA SER A 15 18.57 -36.69 44.98
C SER A 15 18.85 -36.10 43.60
N ALA A 16 17.92 -36.27 42.65
CA ALA A 16 17.99 -35.66 41.33
C ALA A 16 18.09 -34.13 41.40
N LYS A 17 17.26 -33.49 42.24
CA LYS A 17 17.30 -32.04 42.48
C LYS A 17 18.66 -31.55 42.96
N LYS A 18 19.25 -32.23 43.96
CA LYS A 18 20.59 -31.89 44.46
C LYS A 18 21.69 -32.06 43.41
N MET A 19 21.53 -33.01 42.48
CA MET A 19 22.48 -33.25 41.40
C MET A 19 22.41 -32.13 40.36
N VAL A 20 21.20 -31.73 39.97
CA VAL A 20 20.95 -30.61 39.05
C VAL A 20 21.40 -29.28 39.66
N GLU A 21 21.11 -29.00 40.93
CA GLU A 21 21.57 -27.78 41.64
C GLU A 21 23.09 -27.69 41.74
N LYS A 22 23.80 -28.82 41.68
CA LYS A 22 25.27 -28.87 41.66
C LYS A 22 25.86 -28.88 40.26
N GLU A 23 25.02 -28.82 39.22
CA GLU A 23 25.41 -28.77 37.81
C GLU A 23 26.42 -29.86 37.43
N ARG A 24 26.21 -31.08 37.94
CA ARG A 24 27.13 -32.19 37.67
C ARG A 24 27.19 -32.52 36.17
N PRO A 25 28.34 -33.02 35.66
CA PRO A 25 28.52 -33.36 34.24
C PRO A 25 27.41 -34.21 33.64
N GLU A 26 26.93 -35.22 34.37
CA GLU A 26 25.90 -36.16 33.91
C GLU A 26 24.54 -35.48 33.64
N VAL A 27 24.30 -34.31 34.23
CA VAL A 27 23.08 -33.51 34.00
C VAL A 27 23.09 -32.91 32.59
N TRP A 28 24.25 -32.52 32.07
CA TRP A 28 24.39 -31.92 30.75
C TRP A 28 24.16 -32.93 29.64
N ASP A 29 24.68 -34.15 29.78
CA ASP A 29 24.43 -35.26 28.84
C ASP A 29 22.94 -35.60 28.75
N ILE A 30 22.24 -35.59 29.90
CA ILE A 30 20.79 -35.83 29.94
C ILE A 30 20.02 -34.63 29.41
N LEU A 31 20.49 -33.42 29.66
CA LEU A 31 19.85 -32.23 29.12
C LEU A 31 19.94 -32.25 27.58
N ASP A 32 21.09 -32.57 27.01
CA ASP A 32 21.28 -32.71 25.56
C ASP A 32 20.35 -33.75 24.92
N GLU A 33 20.13 -34.89 25.59
CA GLU A 33 19.13 -35.87 25.17
C GLU A 33 17.70 -35.34 25.25
N VAL A 34 17.35 -34.64 26.34
CA VAL A 34 15.99 -34.13 26.57
C VAL A 34 15.61 -33.02 25.60
N ILE A 35 16.57 -32.16 25.25
CA ILE A 35 16.33 -31.04 24.33
C ILE A 35 16.31 -31.49 22.87
N ARG A 36 16.90 -32.65 22.55
CA ARG A 36 16.91 -33.20 21.20
C ARG A 36 15.47 -33.44 20.74
N GLU A 37 15.15 -32.91 19.56
CA GLU A 37 13.80 -32.95 18.97
C GLU A 37 12.69 -32.30 19.83
N HIS A 38 13.05 -31.50 20.84
CA HIS A 38 12.09 -30.78 21.67
C HIS A 38 12.02 -29.30 21.26
N PRO A 39 11.01 -28.89 20.46
CA PRO A 39 10.93 -27.50 20.00
C PRO A 39 10.67 -26.54 21.16
N VAL A 40 11.24 -25.34 21.10
CA VAL A 40 10.98 -24.23 22.02
C VAL A 40 10.35 -23.07 21.25
N LEU A 41 9.43 -22.35 21.87
CA LEU A 41 8.80 -21.18 21.27
C LEU A 41 9.54 -19.91 21.70
N LEU A 42 9.99 -19.12 20.73
CA LEU A 42 10.53 -17.78 20.97
C LEU A 42 9.45 -16.75 20.65
N ASN A 43 9.32 -15.77 21.54
CA ASN A 43 8.37 -14.67 21.41
C ASN A 43 9.06 -13.32 21.63
N ARG A 44 8.84 -12.36 20.72
CA ARG A 44 9.20 -10.95 20.92
C ARG A 44 7.94 -10.12 21.14
N ALA A 45 7.84 -9.50 22.31
CA ALA A 45 6.73 -8.59 22.63
C ALA A 45 7.04 -7.15 22.14
N PRO A 46 6.03 -6.39 21.67
CA PRO A 46 4.63 -6.79 21.46
C PRO A 46 4.42 -7.61 20.18
N THR A 47 3.67 -8.71 20.26
CA THR A 47 3.37 -9.60 19.12
C THR A 47 2.27 -8.99 18.24
N LEU A 48 2.66 -8.23 17.20
CA LEU A 48 1.73 -7.59 16.27
C LEU A 48 1.21 -8.53 15.17
N HIS A 49 1.94 -9.59 14.88
CA HIS A 49 1.63 -10.58 13.85
C HIS A 49 2.14 -11.96 14.25
N ARG A 50 1.61 -13.02 13.61
CA ARG A 50 1.93 -14.42 13.96
C ARG A 50 3.43 -14.77 13.95
N LEU A 51 4.25 -14.12 13.10
CA LEU A 51 5.69 -14.44 13.04
C LEU A 51 6.49 -13.85 14.22
N GLY A 52 5.86 -13.04 15.07
CA GLY A 52 6.44 -12.63 16.35
C GLY A 52 6.50 -13.77 17.38
N ILE A 53 5.94 -14.94 17.07
CA ILE A 53 6.12 -16.19 17.80
C ILE A 53 6.48 -17.30 16.81
N GLN A 54 7.62 -17.96 17.00
CA GLN A 54 8.05 -19.08 16.16
C GLN A 54 8.69 -20.18 17.00
N ALA A 55 8.64 -21.41 16.50
CA ALA A 55 9.30 -22.55 17.09
C ALA A 55 10.71 -22.75 16.52
N PHE A 56 11.63 -23.15 17.39
CA PHE A 56 13.03 -23.45 17.08
C PHE A 56 13.48 -24.70 17.83
N GLU A 57 14.52 -25.36 17.33
CA GLU A 57 15.23 -26.38 18.10
C GLU A 57 16.31 -25.71 18.98
N PRO A 58 16.33 -25.99 20.29
CA PRO A 58 17.30 -25.41 21.20
C PRO A 58 18.69 -26.00 20.99
N ILE A 59 19.71 -25.13 21.07
CA ILE A 59 21.13 -25.52 21.06
C ILE A 59 21.75 -25.00 22.35
N LEU A 60 22.44 -25.87 23.09
CA LEU A 60 23.15 -25.47 24.30
C LEU A 60 24.32 -24.55 23.95
N ILE A 61 24.37 -23.40 24.61
CA ILE A 61 25.41 -22.39 24.45
C ILE A 61 25.89 -21.94 25.81
N GLU A 62 27.12 -21.43 25.88
CA GLU A 62 27.62 -20.73 27.05
C GLU A 62 27.06 -19.30 27.11
N GLY A 63 26.79 -18.81 28.33
CA GLY A 63 26.31 -17.45 28.57
C GLY A 63 24.83 -17.35 28.93
N LYS A 64 24.34 -16.11 29.06
CA LYS A 64 22.97 -15.79 29.49
C LYS A 64 22.13 -15.11 28.40
N ALA A 65 22.67 -14.94 27.21
CA ALA A 65 22.02 -14.28 26.09
C ALA A 65 21.42 -15.31 25.14
N ILE A 66 20.19 -15.09 24.68
CA ILE A 66 19.55 -15.91 23.66
C ILE A 66 20.20 -15.59 22.32
N GLN A 67 20.66 -16.60 21.60
CA GLN A 67 21.11 -16.46 20.21
C GLN A 67 19.93 -16.64 19.27
N LEU A 68 19.73 -15.67 18.38
CA LEU A 68 18.66 -15.69 17.38
C LEU A 68 19.26 -15.80 15.98
N HIS A 69 18.63 -16.60 15.12
CA HIS A 69 19.09 -16.77 13.75
C HIS A 69 18.88 -15.48 12.91
N PRO A 70 19.88 -14.96 12.16
CA PRO A 70 19.78 -13.67 11.49
C PRO A 70 18.62 -13.53 10.48
N LEU A 71 18.26 -14.60 9.77
CA LEU A 71 17.18 -14.56 8.77
C LEU A 71 15.78 -14.43 9.37
N VAL A 72 15.60 -14.70 10.68
CA VAL A 72 14.30 -14.51 11.34
C VAL A 72 14.20 -13.15 12.04
N CYS A 73 15.30 -12.39 12.17
CA CYS A 73 15.27 -11.07 12.80
C CYS A 73 14.31 -10.11 12.09
N THR A 74 14.20 -10.19 10.76
CA THR A 74 13.22 -9.41 9.98
C THR A 74 11.78 -9.78 10.35
N ALA A 75 11.51 -11.05 10.61
CA ALA A 75 10.19 -11.54 11.00
C ALA A 75 9.83 -11.16 12.43
N PHE A 76 10.79 -11.16 13.36
CA PHE A 76 10.57 -10.66 14.73
C PHE A 76 10.62 -9.13 14.83
N ASN A 77 11.09 -8.45 13.78
CA ASN A 77 11.51 -7.04 13.80
C ASN A 77 12.47 -6.75 14.96
N ALA A 78 13.41 -7.67 15.20
CA ALA A 78 14.31 -7.64 16.35
C ALA A 78 15.58 -6.84 16.05
N ASP A 79 15.90 -5.92 16.96
CA ASP A 79 17.15 -5.16 16.95
C ASP A 79 18.05 -5.64 18.10
N PHE A 80 19.37 -5.55 17.92
CA PHE A 80 20.35 -6.04 18.92
C PHE A 80 20.93 -4.91 19.78
N ASP A 81 20.09 -3.98 20.23
CA ASP A 81 20.45 -2.84 21.09
C ASP A 81 20.05 -3.02 22.56
N GLY A 82 19.54 -4.21 22.92
CA GLY A 82 19.11 -4.55 24.28
C GLY A 82 17.74 -5.24 24.35
N ASP A 83 17.12 -5.53 23.20
CA ASP A 83 15.85 -6.26 23.12
C ASP A 83 15.88 -7.60 23.87
N GLN A 84 14.73 -7.96 24.42
CA GLN A 84 14.51 -9.21 25.14
C GLN A 84 13.47 -10.06 24.43
N MET A 85 13.65 -11.38 24.49
CA MET A 85 12.69 -12.37 23.99
C MET A 85 12.32 -13.34 25.10
N ALA A 86 11.07 -13.79 25.09
CA ALA A 86 10.59 -14.82 25.99
C ALA A 86 10.72 -16.20 25.34
N VAL A 87 11.07 -17.21 26.14
CA VAL A 87 11.13 -18.61 25.74
C VAL A 87 10.01 -19.38 26.43
N HIS A 88 9.22 -20.13 25.67
CA HIS A 88 8.19 -21.03 26.19
C HIS A 88 8.49 -22.47 25.78
N VAL A 89 8.29 -23.41 26.71
CA VAL A 89 8.56 -24.84 26.48
C VAL A 89 7.23 -25.59 26.36
N PRO A 90 6.89 -26.17 25.19
CA PRO A 90 5.67 -26.96 25.00
C PRO A 90 5.77 -28.30 25.73
N LEU A 91 4.91 -28.52 26.72
CA LEU A 91 5.00 -29.71 27.57
C LEU A 91 4.23 -30.92 27.04
N SER A 92 3.07 -30.73 26.42
CA SER A 92 2.29 -31.84 25.87
C SER A 92 2.81 -32.29 24.51
N ILE A 93 2.58 -33.56 24.17
CA ILE A 93 3.01 -34.14 22.89
C ILE A 93 2.31 -33.42 21.73
N GLU A 94 1.02 -33.10 21.90
CA GLU A 94 0.24 -32.36 20.92
C GLU A 94 0.81 -30.96 20.69
N ALA A 95 1.22 -30.25 21.74
CA ALA A 95 1.82 -28.93 21.62
C ALA A 95 3.22 -28.99 20.96
N GLN A 96 4.01 -30.03 21.23
CA GLN A 96 5.30 -30.24 20.56
C GLN A 96 5.11 -30.53 19.07
N MET A 97 4.14 -31.38 18.72
CA MET A 97 3.77 -31.68 17.34
C MET A 97 3.26 -30.43 16.62
N GLU A 98 2.36 -29.67 17.24
CA GLU A 98 1.83 -28.42 16.69
C GLU A 98 2.93 -27.38 16.47
N ALA A 99 3.84 -27.22 17.45
CA ALA A 99 4.98 -26.32 17.33
C ALA A 99 5.88 -26.72 16.15
N ARG A 100 6.15 -28.02 15.97
CA ARG A 100 7.00 -28.54 14.89
C ARG A 100 6.34 -28.44 13.51
N VAL A 101 5.06 -28.74 13.41
CA VAL A 101 4.34 -28.79 12.12
C VAL A 101 3.88 -27.40 11.67
N LEU A 102 3.41 -26.56 12.59
CA LEU A 102 2.80 -25.27 12.24
C LEU A 102 3.69 -24.06 12.53
N MET A 103 4.41 -24.06 13.66
CA MET A 103 5.11 -22.87 14.16
C MET A 103 6.60 -22.83 13.84
N MET A 104 7.17 -23.93 13.33
CA MET A 104 8.59 -24.01 13.00
C MET A 104 8.99 -22.91 12.03
N SER A 105 10.13 -22.27 12.29
CA SER A 105 10.64 -21.17 11.46
C SER A 105 10.84 -21.56 9.99
N THR A 106 11.20 -22.81 9.72
CA THR A 106 11.35 -23.36 8.36
C THR A 106 10.05 -23.38 7.56
N ASN A 107 8.92 -23.50 8.24
CA ASN A 107 7.59 -23.61 7.61
C ASN A 107 6.95 -22.24 7.37
N ASN A 108 7.48 -21.18 8.01
CA ASN A 108 6.91 -19.84 8.03
C ASN A 108 7.80 -18.84 7.29
N ILE A 109 8.00 -19.08 5.99
CA ILE A 109 8.96 -18.32 5.16
C ILE A 109 8.35 -17.20 4.31
N LEU A 110 7.03 -17.20 4.14
CA LEU A 110 6.30 -16.15 3.42
C LEU A 110 5.56 -15.23 4.39
N SER A 111 5.37 -13.98 3.96
CA SER A 111 4.55 -13.01 4.66
C SER A 111 3.06 -13.34 4.48
N PRO A 112 2.26 -13.44 5.56
CA PRO A 112 0.82 -13.66 5.44
C PRO A 112 0.07 -12.49 4.77
N ALA A 113 0.65 -11.29 4.77
CA ALA A 113 0.00 -10.10 4.25
C ALA A 113 -0.05 -10.06 2.72
N HIS A 114 1.00 -10.53 2.04
CA HIS A 114 1.17 -10.37 0.59
C HIS A 114 1.88 -11.54 -0.11
N GLY A 115 2.28 -12.59 0.62
CA GLY A 115 2.83 -13.82 0.04
C GLY A 115 4.25 -13.75 -0.50
N LYS A 116 4.98 -12.65 -0.29
CA LYS A 116 6.42 -12.58 -0.59
C LYS A 116 7.24 -13.07 0.59
N GLN A 117 8.49 -13.41 0.34
CA GLN A 117 9.42 -13.99 1.30
C GLN A 117 9.71 -12.99 2.42
N ILE A 118 9.64 -13.47 3.66
CA ILE A 118 10.02 -12.70 4.86
C ILE A 118 11.45 -13.01 5.32
N ILE A 119 11.90 -14.24 5.07
CA ILE A 119 13.27 -14.73 5.37
C ILE A 119 14.29 -14.23 4.35
N VAL A 120 14.37 -12.92 4.22
CA VAL A 120 15.22 -12.28 3.22
C VAL A 120 16.58 -11.96 3.85
N PRO A 121 17.69 -12.28 3.16
CA PRO A 121 19.00 -11.76 3.50
C PRO A 121 18.96 -10.24 3.71
N SER A 122 19.45 -9.78 4.84
CA SER A 122 19.44 -8.36 5.19
C SER A 122 20.86 -7.83 5.38
N GLN A 123 21.03 -6.52 5.17
CA GLN A 123 22.23 -5.76 5.52
C GLN A 123 23.52 -6.43 5.00
N ASP A 124 24.41 -6.84 5.88
CA ASP A 124 25.74 -7.34 5.57
C ASP A 124 25.74 -8.59 4.68
N ILE A 125 24.72 -9.45 4.79
CA ILE A 125 24.60 -10.63 3.94
C ILE A 125 24.43 -10.19 2.48
N VAL A 126 23.55 -9.22 2.24
CA VAL A 126 23.33 -8.64 0.90
C VAL A 126 24.60 -7.96 0.42
N LEU A 127 25.27 -7.20 1.28
CA LEU A 127 26.49 -6.48 0.94
C LEU A 127 27.60 -7.43 0.46
N GLY A 128 27.80 -8.55 1.15
CA GLY A 128 28.80 -9.55 0.79
C GLY A 128 28.52 -10.24 -0.55
N ILE A 129 27.27 -10.62 -0.80
CA ILE A 129 26.87 -11.24 -2.07
C ILE A 129 26.88 -10.23 -3.23
N TYR A 130 26.43 -9.00 -3.00
CA TYR A 130 26.52 -7.91 -3.97
C TYR A 130 27.98 -7.62 -4.35
N TYR A 131 28.88 -7.53 -3.35
CA TYR A 131 30.30 -7.35 -3.60
C TYR A 131 30.89 -8.51 -4.41
N MET A 132 30.54 -9.75 -4.06
CA MET A 132 31.00 -10.95 -4.77
C MET A 132 30.56 -10.99 -6.24
N THR A 133 29.33 -10.56 -6.54
CA THR A 133 28.73 -10.70 -7.87
C THR A 133 28.97 -9.51 -8.80
N ARG A 134 29.62 -8.45 -8.31
CA ARG A 134 30.05 -7.30 -9.10
C ARG A 134 31.27 -7.62 -9.96
N GLU A 135 31.37 -6.89 -11.07
CA GLU A 135 32.54 -6.91 -11.94
C GLU A 135 33.46 -5.73 -11.62
N ARG A 136 34.77 -5.95 -11.78
CA ARG A 136 35.81 -4.94 -11.63
C ARG A 136 36.68 -4.94 -12.88
N ALA A 137 36.89 -3.76 -13.47
CA ALA A 137 37.79 -3.60 -14.60
C ALA A 137 39.24 -3.80 -14.17
N PHE A 138 40.04 -4.42 -15.03
CA PHE A 138 41.46 -4.72 -14.84
C PHE A 138 41.74 -5.64 -13.64
N ALA A 139 40.76 -6.43 -13.23
CA ALA A 139 40.92 -7.42 -12.16
C ALA A 139 41.83 -8.58 -12.62
N LYS A 140 42.54 -9.20 -11.65
CA LYS A 140 43.46 -10.31 -11.95
C LYS A 140 42.69 -11.45 -12.61
N GLY A 141 43.12 -11.88 -13.79
CA GLY A 141 42.48 -12.98 -14.53
C GLY A 141 41.33 -12.57 -15.46
N GLU A 142 41.13 -11.27 -15.70
CA GLU A 142 40.16 -10.78 -16.67
C GLU A 142 40.40 -11.36 -18.08
N GLY A 143 39.32 -11.84 -18.71
CA GLY A 143 39.33 -12.40 -20.07
C GLY A 143 39.86 -13.83 -20.18
N LYS A 144 40.19 -14.49 -19.06
CA LYS A 144 40.50 -15.93 -19.05
C LYS A 144 39.26 -16.75 -19.41
N ILE A 145 39.50 -17.87 -20.11
CA ILE A 145 38.46 -18.81 -20.55
C ILE A 145 38.65 -20.12 -19.79
N PHE A 146 37.57 -20.63 -19.21
CA PHE A 146 37.56 -21.86 -18.41
C PHE A 146 36.62 -22.92 -19.01
N ALA A 147 37.01 -24.18 -18.89
CA ALA A 147 36.26 -25.32 -19.43
C ALA A 147 35.11 -25.78 -18.53
N SER A 148 35.18 -25.51 -17.22
CA SER A 148 34.14 -25.87 -16.24
C SER A 148 34.15 -24.96 -14.99
N PRO A 149 33.05 -24.91 -14.21
CA PRO A 149 33.00 -24.22 -12.91
C PRO A 149 34.06 -24.69 -11.90
N VAL A 150 34.38 -25.99 -11.92
CA VAL A 150 35.37 -26.59 -11.02
C VAL A 150 36.77 -26.01 -11.28
N GLU A 151 37.11 -25.75 -12.54
CA GLU A 151 38.37 -25.12 -12.93
C GLU A 151 38.45 -23.67 -12.45
N VAL A 152 37.33 -22.94 -12.50
CA VAL A 152 37.22 -21.57 -11.95
C VAL A 152 37.48 -21.59 -10.44
N ARG A 153 36.86 -22.53 -9.71
CA ARG A 153 37.10 -22.68 -8.27
C ARG A 153 38.56 -22.98 -7.95
N ALA A 154 39.17 -23.93 -8.66
CA ALA A 154 40.59 -24.25 -8.49
C ALA A 154 41.51 -23.04 -8.75
N ALA A 155 41.24 -22.27 -9.81
CA ALA A 155 41.99 -21.06 -10.12
C ALA A 155 41.80 -19.96 -9.07
N TYR A 156 40.60 -19.83 -8.50
CA TYR A 156 40.32 -18.89 -7.43
C TYR A 156 41.04 -19.26 -6.13
N ASP A 157 40.99 -20.54 -5.74
CA ASP A 157 41.64 -21.04 -4.52
C ASP A 157 43.17 -20.91 -4.59
N GLN A 158 43.76 -21.01 -5.79
CA GLN A 158 45.18 -20.77 -6.04
C GLN A 158 45.54 -19.26 -6.10
N GLY A 159 44.54 -18.37 -6.08
CA GLY A 159 44.73 -16.92 -6.18
C GLY A 159 45.11 -16.43 -7.59
N GLU A 160 44.85 -17.22 -8.64
CA GLU A 160 45.17 -16.90 -10.04
C GLU A 160 44.13 -16.01 -10.73
N ILE A 161 42.95 -15.88 -10.12
CA ILE A 161 41.85 -15.01 -10.54
C ILE A 161 41.26 -14.27 -9.35
N ASP A 162 40.80 -13.04 -9.58
CA ASP A 162 40.07 -12.25 -8.60
C ASP A 162 38.58 -12.61 -8.59
N LEU A 163 37.89 -12.34 -7.48
CA LEU A 163 36.47 -12.63 -7.28
C LEU A 163 35.59 -11.88 -8.31
N GLN A 164 35.99 -10.67 -8.65
CA GLN A 164 35.25 -9.75 -9.51
C GLN A 164 35.77 -9.72 -10.95
N ALA A 165 36.66 -10.66 -11.31
CA ALA A 165 37.21 -10.76 -12.65
C ALA A 165 36.15 -11.22 -13.66
N LYS A 166 36.08 -10.53 -14.81
CA LYS A 166 35.24 -10.93 -15.94
C LYS A 166 35.87 -12.11 -16.66
N ILE A 167 35.18 -13.25 -16.68
CA ILE A 167 35.67 -14.52 -17.24
C ILE A 167 34.64 -15.11 -18.21
N THR A 168 35.09 -16.02 -19.07
CA THR A 168 34.19 -16.83 -19.90
C THR A 168 34.28 -18.28 -19.45
N VAL A 169 33.15 -18.87 -19.07
CA VAL A 169 33.10 -20.27 -18.61
C VAL A 169 32.07 -21.04 -19.43
N ARG A 170 32.30 -22.34 -19.63
CA ARG A 170 31.32 -23.23 -20.24
C ARG A 170 30.34 -23.75 -19.18
N MET A 171 29.09 -23.33 -19.27
CA MET A 171 27.94 -23.78 -18.44
C MET A 171 26.93 -24.50 -19.34
N ASP A 172 26.49 -25.70 -18.96
CA ASP A 172 25.46 -26.46 -19.69
C ASP A 172 25.70 -26.56 -21.21
N GLY A 173 26.97 -26.74 -21.59
CA GLY A 173 27.40 -26.83 -23.00
C GLY A 173 27.52 -25.50 -23.75
N ARG A 174 27.13 -24.36 -23.16
CA ARG A 174 27.24 -23.01 -23.75
C ARG A 174 28.36 -22.20 -23.10
N ARG A 175 29.01 -21.33 -23.87
CA ARG A 175 29.99 -20.36 -23.33
C ARG A 175 29.23 -19.13 -22.85
N VAL A 176 29.40 -18.78 -21.59
CA VAL A 176 28.71 -17.66 -20.94
C VAL A 176 29.75 -16.69 -20.37
N GLU A 177 29.55 -15.39 -20.59
CA GLU A 177 30.33 -14.35 -19.92
C GLU A 177 29.78 -14.12 -18.50
N THR A 178 30.65 -14.18 -17.51
CA THR A 178 30.26 -14.04 -16.11
C THR A 178 31.44 -13.55 -15.26
N THR A 179 31.29 -13.57 -13.93
CA THR A 179 32.36 -13.28 -12.98
C THR A 179 32.67 -14.52 -12.13
N THR A 180 33.90 -14.60 -11.61
CA THR A 180 34.31 -15.69 -10.69
C THR A 180 33.32 -15.84 -9.53
N GLY A 181 32.90 -14.73 -8.91
CA GLY A 181 31.97 -14.74 -7.79
C GLY A 181 30.57 -15.25 -8.14
N ARG A 182 30.05 -14.98 -9.35
CA ARG A 182 28.75 -15.54 -9.80
C ARG A 182 28.81 -17.05 -10.01
N VAL A 183 29.95 -17.57 -10.46
CA VAL A 183 30.17 -19.02 -10.58
C VAL A 183 30.24 -19.67 -9.19
N LEU A 184 30.96 -19.08 -8.24
CA LEU A 184 31.02 -19.57 -6.86
C LEU A 184 29.65 -19.53 -6.17
N LEU A 185 28.83 -18.53 -6.49
CA LEU A 185 27.46 -18.44 -6.01
C LEU A 185 26.57 -19.55 -6.61
N PHE A 186 26.79 -19.96 -7.85
CA PHE A 186 26.03 -21.05 -8.48
C PHE A 186 26.23 -22.39 -7.77
N ASP A 187 27.39 -22.64 -7.18
CA ASP A 187 27.69 -23.90 -6.47
C ASP A 187 26.75 -24.16 -5.26
N ILE A 188 26.14 -23.11 -4.68
CA ILE A 188 25.20 -23.26 -3.56
C ILE A 188 23.73 -23.35 -4.00
N VAL A 189 23.43 -22.99 -5.26
CA VAL A 189 22.07 -22.93 -5.78
C VAL A 189 21.58 -24.32 -6.20
N PRO A 190 20.31 -24.68 -5.94
CA PRO A 190 19.73 -25.94 -6.43
C PRO A 190 19.85 -26.09 -7.96
N SER A 191 20.17 -27.30 -8.41
CA SER A 191 20.44 -27.61 -9.82
C SER A 191 19.26 -27.39 -10.78
N ARG A 192 18.03 -27.26 -10.25
CA ARG A 192 16.83 -26.95 -11.04
C ARG A 192 16.77 -25.50 -11.53
N LEU A 193 17.58 -24.60 -10.97
CA LEU A 193 17.57 -23.18 -11.33
C LEU A 193 18.57 -22.88 -12.46
N PRO A 194 18.16 -22.11 -13.48
CA PRO A 194 19.05 -21.76 -14.58
C PRO A 194 20.12 -20.77 -14.11
N PHE A 195 21.35 -20.90 -14.61
CA PHE A 195 22.46 -19.99 -14.29
C PHE A 195 22.16 -18.53 -14.65
N GLU A 196 21.32 -18.30 -15.66
CA GLU A 196 20.85 -16.95 -16.06
C GLU A 196 20.16 -16.20 -14.91
N SER A 197 19.55 -16.92 -13.98
CA SER A 197 18.91 -16.30 -12.80
C SER A 197 19.93 -15.63 -11.85
N ILE A 198 21.20 -16.03 -11.90
CA ILE A 198 22.28 -15.57 -11.02
C ILE A 198 23.32 -14.74 -11.78
N ASN A 199 23.35 -14.80 -13.12
CA ASN A 199 24.34 -14.09 -13.92
C ASN A 199 24.06 -12.57 -14.05
N LYS A 200 23.90 -11.91 -12.91
CA LYS A 200 23.65 -10.48 -12.74
C LYS A 200 24.21 -10.03 -11.40
N VAL A 201 24.26 -8.72 -11.17
CA VAL A 201 24.63 -8.18 -9.86
C VAL A 201 23.49 -8.47 -8.89
N MET A 202 23.80 -9.17 -7.80
CA MET A 202 22.82 -9.65 -6.84
C MET A 202 22.61 -8.61 -5.73
N ASP A 203 21.75 -7.63 -6.02
CA ASP A 203 21.24 -6.69 -5.02
C ASP A 203 20.17 -7.33 -4.11
N LYS A 204 19.66 -6.58 -3.12
CA LYS A 204 18.60 -7.04 -2.22
C LYS A 204 17.36 -7.55 -2.97
N LYS A 205 16.94 -6.89 -4.04
CA LYS A 205 15.73 -7.23 -4.82
C LYS A 205 15.95 -8.51 -5.63
N GLN A 206 17.12 -8.64 -6.27
CA GLN A 206 17.47 -9.84 -7.03
C GLN A 206 17.65 -11.06 -6.12
N LEU A 207 18.19 -10.88 -4.91
CA LEU A 207 18.26 -11.96 -3.90
C LEU A 207 16.86 -12.39 -3.44
N GLN A 208 15.95 -11.44 -3.21
CA GLN A 208 14.54 -11.76 -2.94
C GLN A 208 13.93 -12.58 -4.08
N ASN A 209 14.13 -12.15 -5.33
CA ASN A 209 13.62 -12.85 -6.50
C ASN A 209 14.23 -14.26 -6.66
N LEU A 210 15.51 -14.45 -6.30
CA LEU A 210 16.15 -15.77 -6.34
C LEU A 210 15.51 -16.73 -5.32
N ILE A 211 15.28 -16.28 -4.09
CA ILE A 211 14.62 -17.08 -3.06
C ILE A 211 13.16 -17.37 -3.46
N ASP A 212 12.45 -16.39 -4.04
CA ASP A 212 11.09 -16.59 -4.56
C ASP A 212 11.03 -17.64 -5.67
N LEU A 213 11.93 -17.56 -6.64
CA LEU A 213 12.03 -18.51 -7.73
C LEU A 213 12.37 -19.92 -7.20
N THR A 214 13.24 -20.01 -6.20
CA THR A 214 13.59 -21.27 -5.54
C THR A 214 12.38 -21.88 -4.84
N TYR A 215 11.60 -21.08 -4.11
CA TYR A 215 10.41 -21.54 -3.41
C TYR A 215 9.38 -22.14 -4.37
N ARG A 216 9.16 -21.47 -5.51
CA ARG A 216 8.15 -21.89 -6.49
C ARG A 216 8.57 -23.11 -7.31
N LEU A 217 9.85 -23.24 -7.66
CA LEU A 217 10.35 -24.32 -8.54
C LEU A 217 10.91 -25.52 -7.77
N CYS A 218 11.53 -25.29 -6.61
CA CYS A 218 12.25 -26.31 -5.84
C CYS A 218 11.53 -26.71 -4.54
N GLY A 219 10.57 -25.89 -4.08
CA GLY A 219 9.82 -26.11 -2.84
C GLY A 219 10.48 -25.49 -1.61
N GLU A 220 9.92 -25.81 -0.44
CA GLU A 220 10.27 -25.18 0.83
C GLU A 220 11.65 -25.59 1.35
N LYS A 221 11.95 -26.89 1.39
CA LYS A 221 13.21 -27.44 1.94
C LYS A 221 14.45 -26.88 1.24
N GLU A 222 14.46 -26.91 -0.09
CA GLU A 222 15.59 -26.38 -0.89
C GLU A 222 15.76 -24.87 -0.71
N THR A 223 14.65 -24.14 -0.55
CA THR A 223 14.66 -22.70 -0.28
C THR A 223 15.31 -22.38 1.06
N VAL A 224 14.98 -23.13 2.12
CA VAL A 224 15.58 -22.94 3.46
C VAL A 224 17.08 -23.24 3.42
N LEU A 225 17.49 -24.33 2.77
CA LEU A 225 18.90 -24.69 2.60
C LEU A 225 19.67 -23.62 1.81
N LEU A 226 19.07 -23.11 0.73
CA LEU A 226 19.65 -22.02 -0.04
C LEU A 226 19.82 -20.76 0.82
N ALA A 227 18.80 -20.37 1.57
CA ALA A 227 18.83 -19.16 2.38
C ALA A 227 19.93 -19.22 3.46
N ASP A 228 20.12 -20.36 4.12
CA ASP A 228 21.19 -20.56 5.11
C ASP A 228 22.60 -20.56 4.49
N ARG A 229 22.76 -21.16 3.29
CA ARG A 229 24.02 -21.10 2.54
C ARG A 229 24.34 -19.68 2.07
N VAL A 230 23.35 -18.94 1.59
CA VAL A 230 23.48 -17.53 1.20
C VAL A 230 23.87 -16.67 2.40
N ARG A 231 23.27 -16.90 3.58
CA ARG A 231 23.68 -16.24 4.84
C ARG A 231 25.17 -16.44 5.10
N SER A 232 25.61 -17.69 5.11
CA SER A 232 26.99 -18.07 5.46
C SER A 232 28.00 -17.54 4.44
N MET A 233 27.70 -17.64 3.14
CA MET A 233 28.53 -17.08 2.07
C MET A 233 28.54 -15.56 2.09
N GLY A 234 27.41 -14.92 2.37
CA GLY A 234 27.29 -13.46 2.47
C GLY A 234 28.17 -12.89 3.58
N TYR A 235 28.09 -13.43 4.80
CA TYR A 235 28.96 -12.98 5.90
C TYR A 235 30.43 -13.20 5.61
N GLY A 236 30.82 -14.38 5.10
CA GLY A 236 32.21 -14.67 4.77
C GLY A 236 32.80 -13.68 3.75
N ASN A 237 32.03 -13.32 2.72
CA ASN A 237 32.47 -12.36 1.72
C ASN A 237 32.38 -10.91 2.20
N ALA A 238 31.41 -10.57 3.06
CA ALA A 238 31.33 -9.24 3.66
C ALA A 238 32.57 -8.94 4.52
N THR A 239 33.01 -9.90 5.33
CA THR A 239 34.26 -9.77 6.11
C THR A 239 35.48 -9.59 5.21
N ARG A 240 35.58 -10.36 4.12
CA ARG A 240 36.70 -10.27 3.17
C ARG A 240 36.69 -8.96 2.37
N ALA A 241 35.52 -8.40 2.10
CA ALA A 241 35.38 -7.15 1.37
C ALA A 241 35.95 -5.95 2.14
N GLY A 242 35.98 -6.01 3.49
CA GLY A 242 36.60 -4.98 4.33
C GLY A 242 36.00 -3.58 4.15
N ILE A 243 34.71 -3.50 3.81
CA ILE A 243 34.03 -2.24 3.49
C ILE A 243 33.91 -1.41 4.78
N SER A 244 34.39 -0.16 4.72
CA SER A 244 34.39 0.78 5.85
C SER A 244 33.88 2.15 5.41
N ILE A 245 33.45 2.97 6.36
CA ILE A 245 32.97 4.34 6.11
C ILE A 245 34.01 5.32 6.63
N ALA A 246 34.55 6.16 5.75
CA ALA A 246 35.45 7.26 6.08
C ALA A 246 34.89 8.60 5.57
N LEU A 247 35.38 9.71 6.14
CA LEU A 247 34.97 11.07 5.75
C LEU A 247 35.29 11.37 4.29
N SER A 248 36.34 10.76 3.72
CA SER A 248 36.70 10.87 2.31
C SER A 248 35.71 10.21 1.37
N ASN A 249 34.91 9.25 1.84
CA ASN A 249 33.90 8.56 1.03
C ASN A 249 32.65 9.42 0.81
N MET A 250 32.41 10.45 1.62
CA MET A 250 31.25 11.33 1.50
C MET A 250 31.49 12.40 0.41
N HIS A 251 31.42 12.05 -0.87
CA HIS A 251 31.74 12.97 -1.98
C HIS A 251 30.70 14.10 -2.13
N ILE A 252 31.15 15.36 -2.01
CA ILE A 252 30.29 16.54 -2.21
C ILE A 252 30.31 16.88 -3.71
N PRO A 253 29.15 17.03 -4.37
CA PRO A 253 29.11 17.27 -5.80
C PRO A 253 29.70 18.62 -6.17
N ARG A 254 30.51 18.66 -7.24
CA ARG A 254 31.24 19.88 -7.63
C ARG A 254 30.30 21.01 -8.07
N LYS A 255 29.20 20.65 -8.73
CA LYS A 255 28.18 21.60 -9.20
C LYS A 255 27.26 22.11 -8.09
N LYS A 256 27.40 21.63 -6.84
CA LYS A 256 26.53 22.03 -5.73
C LYS A 256 26.43 23.56 -5.61
N GLN A 257 27.57 24.24 -5.57
CA GLN A 257 27.59 25.69 -5.37
C GLN A 257 26.88 26.43 -6.52
N VAL A 258 27.10 25.98 -7.76
CA VAL A 258 26.44 26.55 -8.95
C VAL A 258 24.91 26.41 -8.88
N LEU A 259 24.42 25.24 -8.45
CA LEU A 259 22.99 25.00 -8.27
C LEU A 259 22.39 25.86 -7.16
N LEU A 260 23.11 26.00 -6.04
CA LEU A 260 22.68 26.85 -4.93
C LEU A 260 22.66 28.33 -5.34
N ASP A 261 23.68 28.81 -6.04
CA ASP A 261 23.76 30.21 -6.48
C ASP A 261 22.62 30.54 -7.46
N LYS A 262 22.32 29.61 -8.39
CA LYS A 262 21.17 29.70 -9.29
C LYS A 262 19.85 29.79 -8.52
N ALA A 263 19.64 28.90 -7.56
CA ALA A 263 18.44 28.88 -6.72
C ALA A 263 18.27 30.18 -5.92
N THR A 264 19.36 30.70 -5.35
CA THR A 264 19.32 31.99 -4.63
C THR A 264 18.99 33.16 -5.55
N GLY A 265 19.44 33.13 -6.81
CA GLY A 265 19.05 34.11 -7.82
C GLY A 265 17.55 34.06 -8.10
N GLU A 266 17.01 32.87 -8.37
CA GLU A 266 15.57 32.68 -8.62
C GLU A 266 14.71 33.11 -7.42
N VAL A 267 15.13 32.79 -6.19
CA VAL A 267 14.44 33.25 -4.97
C VAL A 267 14.47 34.77 -4.85
N THR A 268 15.59 35.41 -5.19
CA THR A 268 15.71 36.88 -5.18
C THR A 268 14.76 37.51 -6.20
N ASP A 269 14.64 36.93 -7.39
CA ASP A 269 13.69 37.39 -8.41
C ASP A 269 12.23 37.26 -7.93
N ILE A 270 11.89 36.17 -7.23
CA ILE A 270 10.57 35.99 -6.60
C ILE A 270 10.34 37.00 -5.47
N GLU A 271 11.36 37.32 -4.67
CA GLU A 271 11.26 38.37 -3.65
C GLU A 271 11.07 39.76 -4.28
N ASN A 272 11.74 40.05 -5.40
CA ASN A 272 11.53 41.27 -6.16
C ASN A 272 10.12 41.34 -6.74
N GLN A 273 9.62 40.26 -7.35
CA GLN A 273 8.23 40.17 -7.82
C GLN A 273 7.21 40.40 -6.69
N TYR A 274 7.49 39.90 -5.50
CA TYR A 274 6.66 40.16 -4.33
C TYR A 274 6.72 41.64 -3.94
N THR A 275 7.92 42.23 -3.89
CA THR A 275 8.11 43.65 -3.54
C THR A 275 7.44 44.59 -4.56
N GLU A 276 7.46 44.23 -5.85
CA GLU A 276 6.76 44.91 -6.94
C GLU A 276 5.25 44.63 -6.98
N GLY A 277 4.76 43.70 -6.15
CA GLY A 277 3.35 43.37 -6.01
C GLY A 277 2.79 42.42 -7.08
N LEU A 278 3.63 41.82 -7.91
CA LEU A 278 3.20 40.88 -8.97
C LEU A 278 2.67 39.55 -8.41
N ILE A 279 3.09 39.14 -7.22
CA ILE A 279 2.71 37.87 -6.59
C ILE A 279 2.26 38.05 -5.14
N THR A 280 1.52 37.08 -4.63
CA THR A 280 1.06 37.09 -3.23
C THR A 280 2.06 36.56 -2.22
N LYS A 281 1.92 36.89 -0.94
CA LYS A 281 2.75 36.31 0.13
C LYS A 281 2.67 34.78 0.18
N GLY A 282 1.46 34.23 -0.01
CA GLY A 282 1.24 32.78 -0.06
C GLY A 282 1.87 32.14 -1.29
N GLU A 283 1.71 32.77 -2.47
CA GLU A 283 2.37 32.33 -3.71
C GLU A 283 3.88 32.42 -3.61
N ARG A 284 4.43 33.50 -3.04
CA ARG A 284 5.86 33.67 -2.77
C ARG A 284 6.37 32.52 -1.92
N TYR A 285 5.71 32.25 -0.79
CA TYR A 285 6.08 31.16 0.11
C TYR A 285 6.07 29.80 -0.61
N ASN A 286 5.03 29.49 -1.38
CA ASN A 286 4.93 28.23 -2.13
C ASN A 286 6.00 28.12 -3.22
N LYS A 287 6.21 29.19 -4.01
CA LYS A 287 7.25 29.22 -5.07
C LYS A 287 8.65 29.04 -4.50
N VAL A 288 8.97 29.72 -3.41
CA VAL A 288 10.27 29.59 -2.73
C VAL A 288 10.49 28.16 -2.25
N ILE A 289 9.47 27.54 -1.64
CA ILE A 289 9.54 26.12 -1.24
C ILE A 289 9.74 25.20 -2.44
N ASP A 290 9.02 25.43 -3.54
CA ASP A 290 9.11 24.59 -4.72
C ASP A 290 10.51 24.68 -5.38
N ILE A 291 11.09 25.88 -5.48
CA ILE A 291 12.48 26.09 -5.94
C ILE A 291 13.45 25.30 -5.07
N TRP A 292 13.37 25.44 -3.75
CA TRP A 292 14.27 24.73 -2.84
C TRP A 292 14.07 23.22 -2.84
N ALA A 293 12.85 22.74 -3.02
CA ALA A 293 12.54 21.32 -3.15
C ALA A 293 13.16 20.75 -4.44
N GLN A 294 13.01 21.45 -5.56
CA GLN A 294 13.59 21.05 -6.85
C GLN A 294 15.12 21.03 -6.79
N VAL A 295 15.74 22.09 -6.28
CA VAL A 295 17.20 22.20 -6.17
C VAL A 295 17.77 21.12 -5.24
N THR A 296 17.05 20.79 -4.16
CA THR A 296 17.43 19.69 -3.27
C THR A 296 17.49 18.35 -4.02
N GLU A 297 16.57 18.11 -4.96
CA GLU A 297 16.54 16.89 -5.77
C GLU A 297 17.60 16.92 -6.88
N GLU A 298 17.81 18.05 -7.55
CA GLU A 298 18.87 18.23 -8.54
C GLU A 298 20.26 17.98 -7.92
N VAL A 299 20.52 18.51 -6.72
CA VAL A 299 21.76 18.26 -5.97
C VAL A 299 21.89 16.77 -5.62
N ALA A 300 20.79 16.11 -5.27
CA ALA A 300 20.79 14.67 -4.97
C ALA A 300 21.15 13.83 -6.21
N GLN A 301 20.56 14.15 -7.35
CA GLN A 301 20.78 13.44 -8.60
C GLN A 301 22.21 13.63 -9.11
N GLU A 302 22.76 14.85 -9.05
CA GLU A 302 24.14 15.12 -9.41
C GLU A 302 25.11 14.38 -8.47
N MET A 303 24.85 14.42 -7.16
CA MET A 303 25.64 13.67 -6.16
C MET A 303 25.66 12.17 -6.47
N MET A 304 24.50 11.57 -6.75
CA MET A 304 24.39 10.14 -7.07
C MET A 304 25.12 9.79 -8.37
N THR A 305 25.09 10.67 -9.36
CA THR A 305 25.78 10.49 -10.63
C THR A 305 27.30 10.56 -10.47
N GLU A 306 27.80 11.56 -9.72
CA GLU A 306 29.23 11.71 -9.43
C GLU A 306 29.76 10.58 -8.54
N ILE A 307 29.05 10.21 -7.47
CA ILE A 307 29.50 9.15 -6.55
C ILE A 307 29.35 7.75 -7.16
N GLY A 308 28.43 7.56 -8.10
CA GLY A 308 28.07 6.26 -8.67
C GLY A 308 28.99 5.78 -9.79
N THR A 309 29.83 6.66 -10.35
CA THR A 309 30.78 6.29 -11.42
C THR A 309 32.21 6.63 -11.04
N GLU A 310 33.14 5.75 -11.37
CA GLU A 310 34.57 5.98 -11.22
C GLU A 310 35.33 5.56 -12.48
N THR A 311 36.46 6.22 -12.74
CA THR A 311 37.35 5.84 -13.85
C THR A 311 38.45 4.92 -13.30
N ALA A 312 38.41 3.65 -13.69
CA ALA A 312 39.47 2.70 -13.39
C ALA A 312 40.61 2.88 -14.39
N ILE A 313 41.83 3.00 -13.87
CA ILE A 313 43.06 3.07 -14.66
C ILE A 313 43.79 1.73 -14.49
N GLY A 314 43.99 1.03 -15.59
CA GLY A 314 44.68 -0.25 -15.58
C GLY A 314 45.54 -0.46 -16.82
N ILE A 315 46.15 -1.64 -16.90
CA ILE A 315 46.92 -2.06 -18.07
C ILE A 315 45.98 -2.90 -18.95
N GLY A 316 45.67 -2.39 -20.13
CA GLY A 316 44.85 -3.09 -21.12
C GLY A 316 45.56 -4.33 -21.70
N LYS A 317 44.83 -5.12 -22.50
CA LYS A 317 45.36 -6.36 -23.11
C LYS A 317 46.62 -6.13 -23.97
N ASP A 318 46.81 -4.91 -24.46
CA ASP A 318 47.94 -4.49 -25.30
C ASP A 318 49.15 -3.97 -24.51
N GLY A 319 49.14 -4.08 -23.18
CA GLY A 319 50.21 -3.56 -22.30
C GLY A 319 50.23 -2.04 -22.13
N LYS A 320 49.25 -1.33 -22.71
CA LYS A 320 49.09 0.14 -22.60
C LYS A 320 48.18 0.51 -21.43
N ARG A 321 48.39 1.70 -20.86
CA ARG A 321 47.45 2.29 -19.88
C ARG A 321 46.12 2.55 -20.58
N GLU A 322 45.06 1.97 -20.05
CA GLU A 322 43.70 2.09 -20.53
C GLU A 322 42.83 2.61 -19.38
N GLU A 323 41.92 3.53 -19.71
CA GLU A 323 40.95 4.06 -18.77
C GLU A 323 39.57 3.49 -19.12
N ARG A 324 38.90 2.87 -18.14
CA ARG A 324 37.52 2.40 -18.31
C ARG A 324 36.65 2.99 -17.22
N ARG A 325 35.50 3.53 -17.61
CA ARG A 325 34.46 3.91 -16.66
C ARG A 325 33.80 2.66 -16.13
N GLN A 326 33.67 2.58 -14.81
CA GLN A 326 32.98 1.51 -14.12
C GLN A 326 32.07 2.07 -13.01
N PRO A 327 31.11 1.28 -12.51
CA PRO A 327 30.38 1.64 -11.31
C PRO A 327 31.33 1.82 -10.12
N SER A 328 31.11 2.86 -9.35
CA SER A 328 31.97 3.25 -8.23
C SER A 328 32.10 2.18 -7.16
N PHE A 329 33.30 2.03 -6.62
CA PHE A 329 33.58 1.16 -5.47
C PHE A 329 33.60 1.93 -4.16
N ASN A 330 33.06 3.15 -4.14
CA ASN A 330 32.85 3.91 -2.92
C ASN A 330 31.95 3.11 -1.94
N PRO A 331 32.39 2.87 -0.69
CA PRO A 331 31.63 2.16 0.32
C PRO A 331 30.18 2.64 0.52
N ILE A 332 29.98 3.97 0.55
CA ILE A 332 28.65 4.57 0.77
C ILE A 332 27.72 4.26 -0.42
N TYR A 333 28.27 4.34 -1.63
CA TYR A 333 27.52 4.01 -2.84
C TYR A 333 27.19 2.51 -2.89
N ILE A 334 28.15 1.62 -2.61
CA ILE A 334 27.92 0.17 -2.55
C ILE A 334 26.81 -0.17 -1.54
N MET A 335 26.81 0.42 -0.35
CA MET A 335 25.80 0.15 0.68
C MET A 335 24.38 0.53 0.22
N ALA A 336 24.22 1.66 -0.47
CA ALA A 336 22.93 2.09 -0.98
C ALA A 336 22.50 1.37 -2.26
N ASP A 337 23.41 1.18 -3.22
CA ASP A 337 23.12 0.52 -4.51
C ASP A 337 22.77 -0.96 -4.30
N SER A 338 23.46 -1.64 -3.37
CA SER A 338 23.11 -3.01 -2.98
C SER A 338 21.75 -3.12 -2.27
N GLY A 339 21.23 -2.01 -1.74
CA GLY A 339 20.05 -2.01 -0.87
C GLY A 339 20.29 -2.64 0.51
N ALA A 340 21.55 -2.85 0.90
CA ALA A 340 21.91 -3.38 2.21
C ALA A 340 21.51 -2.42 3.33
N ARG A 341 21.96 -1.15 3.23
CA ARG A 341 21.63 -0.07 4.15
C ARG A 341 21.93 1.27 3.49
N GLY A 342 21.08 2.26 3.71
CA GLY A 342 21.24 3.57 3.09
C GLY A 342 20.18 3.81 2.00
N SER A 343 19.56 4.99 2.00
CA SER A 343 18.75 5.48 0.89
C SER A 343 19.45 6.66 0.21
N ALA A 344 19.06 6.95 -1.04
CA ALA A 344 19.54 8.15 -1.73
C ALA A 344 19.30 9.44 -0.91
N GLN A 345 18.17 9.50 -0.19
CA GLN A 345 17.86 10.61 0.71
C GLN A 345 18.81 10.71 1.91
N GLN A 346 19.27 9.58 2.46
CA GLN A 346 20.26 9.58 3.54
C GLN A 346 21.64 10.00 3.04
N ILE A 347 22.06 9.51 1.86
CA ILE A 347 23.31 9.94 1.22
C ILE A 347 23.26 11.44 0.90
N ARG A 348 22.11 11.94 0.43
CA ARG A 348 21.88 13.37 0.16
C ARG A 348 22.16 14.21 1.40
N GLN A 349 21.71 13.79 2.58
CA GLN A 349 21.99 14.51 3.83
C GLN A 349 23.47 14.44 4.24
N LEU A 350 24.18 13.37 3.89
CA LEU A 350 25.60 13.20 4.19
C LEU A 350 26.49 14.09 3.32
N ALA A 351 26.24 14.14 2.01
CA ALA A 351 27.18 14.73 1.04
C ALA A 351 26.57 15.80 0.10
N GLY A 352 25.25 15.83 -0.07
CA GLY A 352 24.54 16.83 -0.88
C GLY A 352 24.16 18.04 -0.04
N MET A 353 22.91 18.08 0.40
CA MET A 353 22.36 19.07 1.35
C MET A 353 21.22 18.43 2.14
N ARG A 354 20.90 18.98 3.32
CA ARG A 354 19.81 18.44 4.14
C ARG A 354 18.42 18.85 3.64
N GLY A 355 18.28 20.04 3.07
CA GLY A 355 17.06 20.52 2.43
C GLY A 355 16.06 21.22 3.38
N LEU A 356 14.78 21.14 3.04
CA LEU A 356 13.67 21.81 3.76
C LEU A 356 13.19 21.00 4.98
N MET A 357 12.99 21.67 6.11
CA MET A 357 12.51 21.06 7.36
C MET A 357 11.06 21.49 7.66
N ALA A 358 10.32 20.64 8.39
CA ALA A 358 8.97 20.97 8.84
C ALA A 358 8.97 21.54 10.28
N LYS A 359 8.10 22.52 10.52
CA LYS A 359 7.76 23.02 11.87
C LYS A 359 6.92 21.99 12.62
N PRO A 360 6.80 22.10 13.96
CA PRO A 360 5.88 21.27 14.73
C PRO A 360 4.41 21.39 14.25
N SER A 361 4.01 22.54 13.73
CA SER A 361 2.69 22.78 13.12
C SER A 361 2.44 21.96 11.84
N GLY A 362 3.49 21.47 11.18
CA GLY A 362 3.42 20.80 9.86
C GLY A 362 3.81 21.70 8.69
N GLU A 363 3.84 23.02 8.87
CA GLU A 363 4.32 23.96 7.85
C GLU A 363 5.80 23.76 7.54
N ILE A 364 6.18 23.94 6.28
CA ILE A 364 7.58 23.87 5.86
C ILE A 364 8.28 25.19 6.19
N ILE A 365 9.53 25.11 6.64
CA ILE A 365 10.36 26.30 6.90
C ILE A 365 10.97 26.73 5.57
N GLU A 366 10.72 27.97 5.16
CA GLU A 366 11.18 28.52 3.87
C GLU A 366 12.70 28.62 3.76
N THR A 367 13.41 28.71 4.90
CA THR A 367 14.87 28.70 4.95
C THR A 367 15.41 27.27 4.96
N PRO A 368 16.02 26.78 3.86
CA PRO A 368 16.55 25.43 3.79
C PRO A 368 17.88 25.29 4.55
N ILE A 369 18.25 24.05 4.84
CA ILE A 369 19.59 23.70 5.29
C ILE A 369 20.41 23.29 4.06
N THR A 370 21.20 24.24 3.55
CA THR A 370 22.09 24.06 2.39
C THR A 370 23.34 23.24 2.72
N ALA A 371 23.72 23.19 3.99
CA ALA A 371 24.83 22.38 4.48
C ALA A 371 24.46 20.88 4.54
N ASN A 372 25.48 20.03 4.50
CA ASN A 372 25.38 18.59 4.74
C ASN A 372 26.16 18.18 6.01
N PHE A 373 26.07 16.90 6.41
CA PHE A 373 26.76 16.43 7.61
C PHE A 373 28.29 16.44 7.49
N ARG A 374 28.85 16.32 6.29
CA ARG A 374 30.31 16.41 6.08
C ARG A 374 30.82 17.83 6.29
N GLU A 375 30.09 18.83 5.82
CA GLU A 375 30.40 20.26 5.97
C GLU A 375 30.15 20.76 7.40
N GLY A 376 29.18 20.15 8.09
CA GLY A 376 28.75 20.56 9.42
C GLY A 376 27.60 21.57 9.37
N LEU A 377 26.81 21.61 10.45
CA LEU A 377 25.65 22.50 10.57
C LEU A 377 25.99 23.67 11.49
N ASN A 378 25.59 24.88 11.10
CA ASN A 378 25.64 26.02 12.02
C ASN A 378 24.55 25.92 13.10
N VAL A 379 24.65 26.74 14.15
CA VAL A 379 23.73 26.69 15.31
C VAL A 379 22.26 26.84 14.89
N LEU A 380 21.97 27.75 13.96
CA LEU A 380 20.61 28.01 13.48
C LEU A 380 20.06 26.82 12.68
N GLN A 381 20.83 26.28 11.74
CA GLN A 381 20.46 25.10 10.94
C GLN A 381 20.26 23.87 11.82
N TYR A 382 21.12 23.66 12.80
CA TYR A 382 20.96 22.58 13.77
C TYR A 382 19.68 22.77 14.60
N PHE A 383 19.44 23.99 15.09
CA PHE A 383 18.22 24.31 15.86
C PHE A 383 16.95 24.06 15.05
N ILE A 384 16.89 24.54 13.80
CA ILE A 384 15.79 24.30 12.85
C ILE A 384 15.57 22.79 12.66
N SER A 385 16.64 22.02 12.48
CA SER A 385 16.54 20.56 12.35
C SER A 385 16.00 19.87 13.60
N THR A 386 16.16 20.44 14.80
CA THR A 386 15.70 19.80 16.04
C THR A 386 14.17 19.78 16.16
N HIS A 387 13.47 20.73 15.55
CA HIS A 387 12.00 20.76 15.58
C HIS A 387 11.39 19.56 14.87
N GLY A 388 11.83 19.28 13.64
CA GLY A 388 11.37 18.12 12.87
C GLY A 388 11.75 16.80 13.56
N ALA A 389 12.99 16.69 14.05
CA ALA A 389 13.46 15.49 14.76
C ALA A 389 12.65 15.22 16.05
N ARG A 390 12.40 16.25 16.88
CA ARG A 390 11.62 16.10 18.11
C ARG A 390 10.16 15.74 17.82
N LYS A 391 9.54 16.36 16.82
CA LYS A 391 8.18 16.00 16.40
C LYS A 391 8.13 14.55 15.92
N GLY A 392 9.07 14.12 15.08
CA GLY A 392 9.15 12.72 14.62
C GLY A 392 9.25 11.72 15.78
N LEU A 393 10.08 12.00 16.79
CA LEU A 393 10.19 11.17 18.00
C LEU A 393 8.88 11.14 18.79
N ALA A 394 8.28 12.30 19.05
CA ALA A 394 7.04 12.40 19.81
C ALA A 394 5.87 11.71 19.11
N ASP A 395 5.73 11.90 17.80
CA ASP A 395 4.71 11.25 16.98
C ASP A 395 4.89 9.73 16.99
N THR A 396 6.13 9.23 16.89
CA THR A 396 6.40 7.79 16.93
C THR A 396 5.99 7.20 18.28
N ALA A 397 6.34 7.86 19.38
CA ALA A 397 5.98 7.41 20.72
C ALA A 397 4.45 7.41 20.95
N LEU A 398 3.73 8.44 20.48
CA LEU A 398 2.29 8.58 20.71
C LEU A 398 1.44 7.75 19.74
N LYS A 399 1.80 7.74 18.45
CA LYS A 399 1.00 7.08 17.39
C LYS A 399 1.09 5.56 17.43
N THR A 400 2.16 5.00 17.99
CA THR A 400 2.31 3.53 18.19
C THR A 400 1.15 2.96 19.01
N ALA A 401 0.71 3.65 20.06
CA ALA A 401 -0.43 3.23 20.88
C ALA A 401 -1.75 3.16 20.07
N ASN A 402 -1.96 4.14 19.18
CA ASN A 402 -3.16 4.17 18.33
C ASN A 402 -3.20 3.00 17.35
N SER A 403 -2.04 2.60 16.80
CA SER A 403 -1.98 1.47 15.87
C SER A 403 -2.17 0.12 16.56
N GLY A 404 -1.54 -0.09 17.72
CA GLY A 404 -1.77 -1.30 18.52
C GLY A 404 -3.24 -1.42 18.95
N TYR A 405 -3.86 -0.29 19.30
CA TYR A 405 -5.27 -0.25 19.64
C TYR A 405 -6.19 -0.53 18.44
N LEU A 406 -5.89 -0.01 17.25
CA LEU A 406 -6.61 -0.36 16.01
C LEU A 406 -6.50 -1.86 15.71
N THR A 407 -5.30 -2.43 15.82
CA THR A 407 -5.05 -3.86 15.60
C THR A 407 -5.91 -4.72 16.53
N ARG A 408 -5.99 -4.36 17.81
CA ARG A 408 -6.87 -5.01 18.78
C ARG A 408 -8.34 -4.96 18.33
N ARG A 409 -8.85 -3.79 17.92
CA ARG A 409 -10.22 -3.63 17.43
C ARG A 409 -10.52 -4.48 16.19
N LEU A 410 -9.56 -4.55 15.27
CA LEU A 410 -9.69 -5.37 14.06
C LEU A 410 -9.80 -6.85 14.40
N VAL A 411 -8.96 -7.35 15.34
CA VAL A 411 -9.03 -8.75 15.80
C VAL A 411 -10.38 -9.03 16.47
N ASP A 412 -10.86 -8.15 17.33
CA ASP A 412 -12.12 -8.33 18.05
C ASP A 412 -13.33 -8.44 17.10
N VAL A 413 -13.31 -7.76 15.96
CA VAL A 413 -14.35 -7.88 14.92
C VAL A 413 -14.16 -9.10 14.03
N ALA A 414 -12.91 -9.43 13.69
CA ALA A 414 -12.60 -10.42 12.68
C ALA A 414 -12.42 -11.84 13.22
N GLN A 415 -12.30 -12.04 14.52
CA GLN A 415 -11.99 -13.35 15.12
C GLN A 415 -12.96 -14.49 14.73
N ASP A 416 -14.22 -14.18 14.41
CA ASP A 416 -15.22 -15.18 14.00
C ASP A 416 -15.09 -15.58 12.51
N ALA A 417 -14.25 -14.90 11.74
CA ALA A 417 -14.00 -15.21 10.34
C ALA A 417 -12.96 -16.35 10.24
N ILE A 418 -13.46 -17.57 10.18
CA ILE A 418 -12.70 -18.82 10.03
C ILE A 418 -13.11 -19.51 8.72
N ILE A 419 -12.20 -20.28 8.11
CA ILE A 419 -12.56 -21.13 6.97
C ILE A 419 -13.33 -22.36 7.45
N THR A 420 -14.58 -22.52 7.01
CA THR A 420 -15.51 -23.53 7.53
C THR A 420 -15.88 -24.61 6.52
N GLU A 421 -15.96 -24.26 5.24
CA GLU A 421 -16.36 -25.15 4.15
C GLU A 421 -15.49 -24.96 2.91
N TYR A 422 -15.54 -25.91 1.97
CA TYR A 422 -14.71 -25.84 0.76
C TYR A 422 -15.28 -24.84 -0.26
N ASP A 423 -16.55 -24.99 -0.62
CA ASP A 423 -17.24 -24.14 -1.58
C ASP A 423 -18.65 -23.80 -1.07
N CYS A 424 -19.02 -22.52 -1.15
CA CYS A 424 -20.34 -22.01 -0.80
C CYS A 424 -21.32 -21.96 -1.99
N GLY A 425 -20.86 -22.28 -3.21
CA GLY A 425 -21.68 -22.24 -4.43
C GLY A 425 -22.04 -20.83 -4.90
N ALA A 426 -21.32 -19.80 -4.47
CA ALA A 426 -21.61 -18.41 -4.84
C ALA A 426 -21.46 -18.21 -6.36
N MET A 427 -22.57 -17.85 -7.01
CA MET A 427 -22.62 -17.48 -8.44
C MET A 427 -22.22 -16.01 -8.67
N ASP A 428 -21.88 -15.30 -7.60
CA ASP A 428 -21.65 -13.87 -7.59
C ASP A 428 -20.25 -13.53 -7.08
N GLY A 429 -19.68 -12.45 -7.59
CA GLY A 429 -18.29 -12.06 -7.35
C GLY A 429 -18.05 -10.57 -7.56
N ILE A 430 -16.78 -10.19 -7.46
CA ILE A 430 -16.34 -8.80 -7.64
C ILE A 430 -15.53 -8.68 -8.94
N THR A 431 -15.63 -7.51 -9.58
CA THR A 431 -14.82 -7.19 -10.75
C THR A 431 -13.59 -6.40 -10.29
N LEU A 432 -12.41 -6.97 -10.46
CA LEU A 432 -11.13 -6.31 -10.15
C LEU A 432 -10.45 -5.80 -11.41
N GLY A 433 -9.70 -4.72 -11.26
CA GLY A 433 -8.79 -4.16 -12.25
C GLY A 433 -7.65 -3.42 -11.56
N SER A 434 -6.75 -2.83 -12.34
CA SER A 434 -5.65 -2.02 -11.82
C SER A 434 -6.16 -0.85 -10.97
N LEU A 435 -5.49 -0.58 -9.85
CA LEU A 435 -5.77 0.59 -9.02
C LEU A 435 -5.05 1.80 -9.61
N VAL A 436 -5.81 2.80 -10.05
CA VAL A 436 -5.30 3.99 -10.73
C VAL A 436 -5.69 5.23 -9.92
N GLU A 437 -4.72 6.06 -9.57
CA GLU A 437 -4.93 7.39 -8.96
C GLU A 437 -4.26 8.43 -9.84
N GLY A 438 -4.99 9.47 -10.26
CA GLY A 438 -4.41 10.58 -11.04
C GLY A 438 -3.77 10.17 -12.38
N GLY A 439 -4.11 9.00 -12.93
CA GLY A 439 -3.51 8.46 -14.15
C GLY A 439 -2.24 7.60 -13.93
N GLU A 440 -1.76 7.46 -12.69
CA GLU A 440 -0.70 6.52 -12.33
C GLU A 440 -1.28 5.19 -11.84
N ILE A 441 -0.78 4.07 -12.37
CA ILE A 441 -1.11 2.75 -11.86
C ILE A 441 -0.35 2.53 -10.55
N ILE A 442 -1.05 2.66 -9.43
CA ILE A 442 -0.51 2.40 -8.09
C ILE A 442 -0.28 0.90 -7.91
N GLU A 443 -1.25 0.09 -8.32
CA GLU A 443 -1.20 -1.35 -8.22
C GLU A 443 -1.68 -2.01 -9.52
N PRO A 444 -0.84 -2.82 -10.18
CA PRO A 444 -1.23 -3.52 -11.38
C PRO A 444 -2.24 -4.63 -11.05
N MET A 445 -3.13 -4.92 -12.00
CA MET A 445 -4.13 -5.98 -11.85
C MET A 445 -3.50 -7.33 -11.46
N GLY A 446 -2.33 -7.69 -12.00
CA GLY A 446 -1.66 -8.94 -11.70
C GLY A 446 -1.32 -9.16 -10.22
N GLU A 447 -0.94 -8.11 -9.48
CA GLU A 447 -0.69 -8.23 -8.03
C GLU A 447 -2.00 -8.45 -7.25
N ARG A 448 -3.13 -7.90 -7.73
CA ARG A 448 -4.45 -7.98 -7.04
C ARG A 448 -5.16 -9.33 -7.25
N ILE A 449 -5.07 -9.89 -8.45
CA ILE A 449 -5.75 -11.15 -8.80
C ILE A 449 -4.97 -12.40 -8.37
N LEU A 450 -3.69 -12.26 -8.02
CA LEU A 450 -2.84 -13.39 -7.65
C LEU A 450 -3.40 -14.20 -6.47
N GLY A 451 -3.53 -15.52 -6.65
CA GLY A 451 -4.01 -16.44 -5.63
C GLY A 451 -5.51 -16.26 -5.31
N ARG A 452 -6.27 -15.64 -6.21
CA ARG A 452 -7.74 -15.60 -6.21
C ARG A 452 -8.28 -16.66 -7.15
N VAL A 453 -9.58 -16.92 -7.04
CA VAL A 453 -10.30 -17.90 -7.86
C VAL A 453 -11.16 -17.17 -8.88
N ALA A 454 -11.08 -17.57 -10.14
CA ALA A 454 -11.89 -17.02 -11.22
C ALA A 454 -13.36 -17.41 -11.04
N LEU A 455 -14.29 -16.46 -11.20
CA LEU A 455 -15.73 -16.75 -11.15
C LEU A 455 -16.21 -17.35 -12.49
N GLU A 456 -15.74 -16.78 -13.60
CA GLU A 456 -16.10 -17.15 -14.97
C GLU A 456 -14.84 -17.47 -15.77
N ASP A 457 -15.01 -18.16 -16.91
CA ASP A 457 -13.90 -18.45 -17.82
C ASP A 457 -13.28 -17.14 -18.33
N ILE A 458 -11.98 -16.97 -18.09
CA ILE A 458 -11.23 -15.82 -18.58
C ILE A 458 -10.71 -16.18 -19.97
N VAL A 459 -11.29 -15.56 -20.99
CA VAL A 459 -10.97 -15.85 -22.39
C VAL A 459 -10.11 -14.71 -22.95
N ASP A 460 -9.07 -15.06 -23.71
CA ASP A 460 -8.33 -14.07 -24.49
C ASP A 460 -9.25 -13.46 -25.57
N PRO A 461 -9.45 -12.13 -25.58
CA PRO A 461 -10.32 -11.45 -26.56
C PRO A 461 -9.94 -11.70 -28.02
N PHE A 462 -8.67 -12.01 -28.31
CA PHE A 462 -8.17 -12.14 -29.68
C PHE A 462 -8.14 -13.59 -30.16
N SER A 463 -7.56 -14.49 -29.38
CA SER A 463 -7.41 -15.90 -29.77
C SER A 463 -8.62 -16.75 -29.43
N SER A 464 -9.57 -16.23 -28.62
CA SER A 464 -10.70 -16.98 -28.05
C SER A 464 -10.27 -18.23 -27.25
N THR A 465 -9.00 -18.33 -26.86
CA THR A 465 -8.54 -19.41 -25.98
C THR A 465 -8.86 -19.08 -24.54
N VAL A 466 -9.38 -20.06 -23.80
CA VAL A 466 -9.59 -19.94 -22.35
C VAL A 466 -8.23 -19.93 -21.66
N LEU A 467 -7.92 -18.84 -20.96
CA LEU A 467 -6.68 -18.67 -20.19
C LEU A 467 -6.80 -19.28 -18.79
N VAL A 468 -7.97 -19.14 -18.17
CA VAL A 468 -8.30 -19.65 -16.83
C VAL A 468 -9.75 -20.11 -16.83
N HIS A 469 -10.01 -21.31 -16.33
CA HIS A 469 -11.37 -21.83 -16.19
C HIS A 469 -12.07 -21.26 -14.96
N SER A 470 -13.40 -21.28 -14.96
CA SER A 470 -14.23 -21.00 -13.78
C SER A 470 -13.86 -21.92 -12.61
N ASN A 471 -13.84 -21.36 -11.40
CA ASN A 471 -13.38 -22.00 -10.15
C ASN A 471 -11.92 -22.46 -10.14
N GLU A 472 -11.11 -21.97 -11.07
CA GLU A 472 -9.68 -22.25 -11.10
C GLU A 472 -8.88 -21.14 -10.38
N GLU A 473 -7.83 -21.53 -9.66
CA GLU A 473 -6.93 -20.58 -8.99
C GLU A 473 -6.03 -19.87 -10.03
N ILE A 474 -5.89 -18.56 -9.86
CA ILE A 474 -5.04 -17.70 -10.68
C ILE A 474 -3.61 -17.73 -10.11
N ASP A 475 -2.75 -18.55 -10.72
CA ASP A 475 -1.32 -18.66 -10.43
C ASP A 475 -0.47 -17.62 -11.20
N GLU A 476 0.83 -17.56 -10.95
CA GLU A 476 1.71 -16.55 -11.54
C GLU A 476 1.94 -16.72 -13.04
N ASN A 477 1.77 -17.92 -13.59
CA ASN A 477 1.85 -18.15 -15.04
C ASN A 477 0.58 -17.64 -15.73
N LYS A 478 -0.58 -17.88 -15.11
CA LYS A 478 -1.89 -17.37 -15.55
C LYS A 478 -1.98 -15.86 -15.43
N VAL A 479 -1.44 -15.26 -14.36
CA VAL A 479 -1.33 -13.79 -14.27
C VAL A 479 -0.59 -13.23 -15.47
N LYS A 480 0.57 -13.80 -15.84
CA LYS A 480 1.32 -13.36 -17.03
C LYS A 480 0.52 -13.55 -18.31
N ALA A 481 -0.23 -14.64 -18.43
CA ALA A 481 -1.09 -14.88 -19.60
C ALA A 481 -2.20 -13.81 -19.70
N ILE A 482 -2.85 -13.48 -18.59
CA ILE A 482 -3.89 -12.44 -18.50
C ILE A 482 -3.30 -11.07 -18.84
N GLU A 483 -2.16 -10.69 -18.26
CA GLU A 483 -1.50 -9.42 -18.55
C GLU A 483 -1.10 -9.30 -20.02
N ASN A 484 -0.55 -10.37 -20.61
CA ASN A 484 -0.16 -10.38 -22.03
C ASN A 484 -1.36 -10.29 -22.99
N SER A 485 -2.54 -10.78 -22.59
CA SER A 485 -3.77 -10.67 -23.38
C SER A 485 -4.37 -9.26 -23.40
N GLY A 486 -3.91 -8.37 -22.49
CA GLY A 486 -4.41 -6.99 -22.40
C GLY A 486 -5.82 -6.89 -21.84
N ILE A 487 -6.21 -7.83 -20.97
CA ILE A 487 -7.47 -7.76 -20.22
C ILE A 487 -7.32 -6.75 -19.08
N ASP A 488 -8.24 -5.78 -19.00
CA ASP A 488 -8.20 -4.73 -17.96
C ASP A 488 -8.99 -5.08 -16.70
N ARG A 489 -9.95 -6.01 -16.81
CA ARG A 489 -10.88 -6.37 -15.75
C ARG A 489 -11.19 -7.87 -15.72
N VAL A 490 -11.20 -8.42 -14.51
CA VAL A 490 -11.47 -9.86 -14.28
C VAL A 490 -12.52 -10.01 -13.18
N ARG A 491 -13.46 -10.94 -13.37
CA ARG A 491 -14.44 -11.34 -12.34
C ARG A 491 -13.88 -12.46 -11.49
N ILE A 492 -13.78 -12.21 -10.20
CA ILE A 492 -13.25 -13.17 -9.22
C ILE A 492 -14.26 -13.47 -8.12
N ARG A 493 -14.07 -14.61 -7.47
CA ARG A 493 -14.71 -14.91 -6.19
C ARG A 493 -14.05 -14.07 -5.09
N SER A 494 -14.86 -13.59 -4.15
CA SER A 494 -14.39 -12.77 -3.03
C SER A 494 -15.02 -13.20 -1.72
N VAL A 495 -14.33 -12.88 -0.63
CA VAL A 495 -14.82 -13.01 0.74
C VAL A 495 -16.10 -12.19 0.93
N LEU A 496 -16.27 -11.08 0.22
CA LEU A 496 -17.45 -10.21 0.32
C LEU A 496 -18.73 -10.89 -0.17
N THR A 497 -18.66 -11.66 -1.27
CA THR A 497 -19.83 -12.31 -1.89
C THR A 497 -20.05 -13.75 -1.41
N CYS A 498 -19.24 -14.22 -0.46
CA CYS A 498 -19.31 -15.58 0.05
C CYS A 498 -20.65 -15.86 0.77
N GLN A 499 -21.34 -16.92 0.35
CA GLN A 499 -22.64 -17.36 0.86
C GLN A 499 -22.55 -18.33 2.06
N ALA A 500 -21.33 -18.60 2.55
CA ALA A 500 -21.13 -19.40 3.74
C ALA A 500 -21.87 -18.79 4.94
N ARG A 501 -22.76 -19.56 5.58
CA ARG A 501 -23.59 -19.11 6.71
C ARG A 501 -22.75 -18.63 7.89
N ARG A 502 -21.67 -19.35 8.18
CA ARG A 502 -20.72 -19.05 9.24
C ARG A 502 -19.31 -19.23 8.71
N GLY A 503 -18.48 -18.21 8.89
CA GLY A 503 -17.14 -18.20 8.35
C GLY A 503 -17.11 -17.87 6.85
N ILE A 504 -16.11 -18.41 6.17
CA ILE A 504 -15.78 -18.16 4.77
C ILE A 504 -15.42 -19.51 4.12
N CYS A 505 -15.70 -19.70 2.84
CA CYS A 505 -15.30 -20.90 2.12
C CYS A 505 -13.88 -20.80 1.52
N VAL A 506 -13.25 -21.94 1.25
CA VAL A 506 -11.91 -22.02 0.63
C VAL A 506 -11.88 -21.29 -0.73
N GLU A 507 -12.86 -21.52 -1.60
CA GLU A 507 -12.87 -20.95 -2.95
C GLU A 507 -13.05 -19.42 -2.98
N CYS A 508 -13.81 -18.84 -2.06
CA CYS A 508 -13.97 -17.38 -1.97
C CYS A 508 -12.73 -16.67 -1.40
N TYR A 509 -11.95 -17.36 -0.55
CA TYR A 509 -10.70 -16.82 0.00
C TYR A 509 -9.49 -17.04 -0.93
N GLY A 510 -9.45 -18.21 -1.58
CA GLY A 510 -8.38 -18.67 -2.47
C GLY A 510 -7.14 -19.15 -1.72
N ARG A 511 -5.97 -18.63 -2.13
CA ARG A 511 -4.65 -19.03 -1.63
C ARG A 511 -4.35 -18.48 -0.23
N ASP A 512 -3.83 -19.33 0.65
CA ASP A 512 -3.10 -18.93 1.85
C ASP A 512 -1.72 -18.37 1.45
N LEU A 513 -1.55 -17.07 1.69
CA LEU A 513 -0.35 -16.33 1.33
C LEU A 513 0.87 -16.75 2.17
N ALA A 514 0.69 -17.32 3.36
CA ALA A 514 1.80 -17.74 4.22
C ALA A 514 2.45 -19.06 3.75
N ARG A 515 1.67 -19.94 3.12
CA ARG A 515 2.11 -21.28 2.68
C ARG A 515 2.11 -21.48 1.17
N GLY A 516 1.54 -20.53 0.42
CA GLY A 516 1.52 -20.58 -1.04
C GLY A 516 0.64 -21.70 -1.62
N ARG A 517 -0.36 -22.20 -0.89
CA ARG A 517 -1.33 -23.21 -1.34
C ARG A 517 -2.76 -22.74 -1.05
N LYS A 518 -3.80 -23.40 -1.55
CA LYS A 518 -5.19 -23.12 -1.14
C LYS A 518 -5.33 -23.15 0.39
N VAL A 519 -6.17 -22.26 0.93
CA VAL A 519 -6.36 -22.15 2.39
C VAL A 519 -6.98 -23.44 2.95
N ASN A 520 -6.51 -23.86 4.12
CA ASN A 520 -7.02 -25.05 4.79
C ASN A 520 -8.31 -24.76 5.56
N ILE A 521 -9.18 -25.77 5.66
CA ILE A 521 -10.36 -25.71 6.54
C ILE A 521 -9.88 -25.56 7.99
N GLY A 522 -10.38 -24.51 8.64
CA GLY A 522 -10.04 -24.15 10.00
C GLY A 522 -9.01 -23.08 10.19
N GLU A 523 -8.41 -22.54 9.13
CA GLU A 523 -7.50 -21.41 9.26
C GLU A 523 -8.29 -20.17 9.75
N ALA A 524 -7.79 -19.50 10.79
CA ALA A 524 -8.39 -18.31 11.38
C ALA A 524 -8.06 -17.04 10.57
N VAL A 525 -8.58 -16.97 9.33
CA VAL A 525 -8.27 -15.92 8.35
C VAL A 525 -8.58 -14.52 8.82
N GLY A 526 -9.58 -14.33 9.69
CA GLY A 526 -9.90 -13.02 10.25
C GLY A 526 -8.83 -12.46 11.18
N VAL A 527 -8.23 -13.31 12.02
CA VAL A 527 -7.10 -12.90 12.87
C VAL A 527 -5.88 -12.59 12.01
N ILE A 528 -5.63 -13.38 10.97
CA ILE A 528 -4.54 -13.15 10.01
C ILE A 528 -4.75 -11.82 9.27
N ALA A 529 -5.98 -11.53 8.84
CA ALA A 529 -6.33 -10.28 8.17
C ALA A 529 -6.12 -9.06 9.08
N ALA A 530 -6.60 -9.13 10.33
CA ALA A 530 -6.43 -8.07 11.31
C ALA A 530 -4.95 -7.78 11.61
N GLN A 531 -4.13 -8.84 11.77
CA GLN A 531 -2.67 -8.70 11.95
C GLN A 531 -2.00 -8.11 10.71
N SER A 532 -2.38 -8.57 9.51
CA SER A 532 -1.80 -8.13 8.24
C SER A 532 -2.09 -6.66 7.91
N ILE A 533 -3.14 -6.09 8.51
CA ILE A 533 -3.49 -4.66 8.43
C ILE A 533 -2.83 -3.88 9.58
N GLY A 534 -2.88 -4.43 10.80
CA GLY A 534 -2.43 -3.78 12.02
C GLY A 534 -0.91 -3.61 12.15
N GLU A 535 -0.15 -4.67 11.86
CA GLU A 535 1.31 -4.68 11.97
C GLU A 535 1.96 -3.62 11.06
N PRO A 536 1.63 -3.56 9.75
CA PRO A 536 2.18 -2.52 8.90
C PRO A 536 1.66 -1.13 9.29
N GLY A 537 0.44 -1.04 9.82
CA GLY A 537 -0.11 0.20 10.37
C GLY A 537 0.76 0.79 11.48
N THR A 538 1.40 -0.05 12.30
CA THR A 538 2.34 0.40 13.32
C THR A 538 3.65 0.86 12.66
N GLN A 539 4.12 0.13 11.65
CA GLN A 539 5.29 0.54 10.87
C GLN A 539 5.11 1.88 10.14
N LEU A 540 3.91 2.21 9.66
CA LEU A 540 3.61 3.51 9.04
C LEU A 540 3.93 4.67 9.98
N THR A 541 3.57 4.50 11.26
CA THR A 541 3.83 5.51 12.29
C THR A 541 5.32 5.62 12.61
N MET A 542 6.05 4.50 12.60
CA MET A 542 7.49 4.47 12.84
C MET A 542 8.32 5.00 11.66
N ARG A 543 7.94 4.75 10.40
CA ARG A 543 8.65 5.28 9.21
C ARG A 543 8.60 6.80 9.13
N THR A 544 7.57 7.40 9.73
CA THR A 544 7.47 8.86 9.89
C THR A 544 8.67 9.42 10.66
N PHE A 545 9.32 8.66 11.55
CA PHE A 545 10.53 9.08 12.25
C PHE A 545 11.68 9.42 11.30
N HIS A 546 11.93 8.57 10.30
CA HIS A 546 13.06 8.73 9.37
C HIS A 546 12.83 9.86 8.35
N ILE A 547 11.56 10.20 8.09
CA ILE A 547 11.16 11.23 7.13
C ILE A 547 10.86 12.57 7.84
N GLY A 548 10.46 12.54 9.12
CA GLY A 548 9.92 13.68 9.88
C GLY A 548 10.87 14.85 10.09
N GLY A 549 12.14 14.71 9.71
CA GLY A 549 13.08 15.82 9.61
C GLY A 549 13.01 16.56 8.27
N THR A 550 12.77 15.87 7.15
CA THR A 550 12.89 16.42 5.80
C THR A 550 11.56 16.38 5.05
N ALA A 551 11.04 17.56 4.69
CA ALA A 551 9.87 17.64 3.83
C ALA A 551 10.29 17.33 2.38
N SER A 552 9.72 16.28 1.80
CA SER A 552 9.83 16.01 0.36
C SER A 552 8.43 16.13 -0.21
N ARG A 553 8.16 17.26 -0.86
CA ARG A 553 6.91 17.47 -1.59
C ARG A 553 7.03 16.69 -2.90
N ARG A 554 6.13 15.72 -3.16
CA ARG A 554 5.90 15.33 -4.57
C ARG A 554 5.25 16.55 -5.21
N ALA A 555 5.88 17.11 -6.24
CA ALA A 555 5.25 18.15 -7.04
C ALA A 555 3.89 17.63 -7.50
N GLU A 556 2.82 18.38 -7.23
CA GLU A 556 1.52 18.07 -7.83
C GLU A 556 1.69 18.15 -9.35
N GLN A 557 1.25 17.10 -10.06
CA GLN A 557 1.34 17.10 -11.51
C GLN A 557 0.50 18.26 -12.03
N SER A 558 1.19 19.22 -12.66
CA SER A 558 0.60 20.32 -13.42
C SER A 558 0.51 20.00 -14.92
N THR A 559 1.01 18.82 -15.33
CA THR A 559 1.13 18.41 -16.72
C THR A 559 0.65 16.98 -16.92
N VAL A 560 0.13 16.70 -18.12
CA VAL A 560 -0.16 15.34 -18.60
C VAL A 560 0.77 15.02 -19.75
N GLU A 561 1.44 13.88 -19.70
CA GLU A 561 2.35 13.38 -20.73
C GLU A 561 1.96 11.96 -21.14
N ASN A 562 2.09 11.64 -22.43
CA ASN A 562 1.83 10.29 -22.93
C ASN A 562 3.04 9.37 -22.79
N ARG A 563 2.81 8.07 -22.59
CA ARG A 563 3.92 7.08 -22.52
C ARG A 563 4.19 6.43 -23.87
N ASN A 564 3.11 6.08 -24.59
CA ASN A 564 3.21 5.41 -25.87
C ASN A 564 2.89 6.36 -27.05
N PRO A 565 3.50 6.15 -28.22
CA PRO A 565 3.11 6.85 -29.44
C PRO A 565 1.69 6.43 -29.87
N GLY A 566 0.94 7.38 -30.43
CA GLY A 566 -0.44 7.16 -30.84
C GLY A 566 -1.09 8.38 -31.48
N ILE A 567 -2.36 8.25 -31.85
CA ILE A 567 -3.21 9.30 -32.39
C ILE A 567 -4.14 9.79 -31.27
N VAL A 568 -4.07 11.08 -30.98
CA VAL A 568 -4.88 11.78 -29.98
C VAL A 568 -6.34 11.81 -30.44
N LYS A 569 -7.26 11.43 -29.55
CA LYS A 569 -8.70 11.51 -29.74
C LYS A 569 -9.35 12.15 -28.51
N PHE A 570 -10.08 13.25 -28.72
CA PHE A 570 -10.83 13.90 -27.66
C PHE A 570 -12.20 13.22 -27.49
N ILE A 571 -12.51 12.84 -26.25
CA ILE A 571 -13.81 12.30 -25.86
C ILE A 571 -14.44 13.29 -24.89
N ASN A 572 -15.60 13.84 -25.27
CA ASN A 572 -16.32 14.82 -24.46
C ASN A 572 -15.45 16.01 -24.03
N VAL A 573 -14.50 16.51 -24.84
CA VAL A 573 -13.72 17.72 -24.50
C VAL A 573 -14.31 18.93 -25.22
N ASN A 574 -14.79 19.91 -24.46
CA ASN A 574 -15.18 21.21 -24.99
C ASN A 574 -14.03 22.19 -24.80
N THR A 575 -13.61 22.88 -25.85
CA THR A 575 -12.47 23.83 -25.79
C THR A 575 -12.85 25.24 -26.21
N ALA A 576 -12.41 26.25 -25.47
CA ALA A 576 -12.38 27.65 -25.90
C ALA A 576 -11.01 27.98 -26.51
N LYS A 577 -11.01 28.73 -27.62
CA LYS A 577 -9.79 29.13 -28.33
C LYS A 577 -9.43 30.57 -27.99
N LYS A 578 -8.22 30.77 -27.44
CA LYS A 578 -7.65 32.11 -27.21
C LYS A 578 -7.18 32.77 -28.51
N LYS A 579 -6.96 34.09 -28.48
CA LYS A 579 -6.36 34.85 -29.60
C LYS A 579 -4.96 34.37 -29.99
N ASP A 580 -4.21 33.82 -29.03
CA ASP A 580 -2.89 33.22 -29.24
C ASP A 580 -2.92 31.84 -29.91
N GLY A 581 -4.11 31.26 -30.12
CA GLY A 581 -4.31 29.95 -30.74
C GLY A 581 -4.32 28.77 -29.76
N THR A 582 -4.10 29.01 -28.46
CA THR A 582 -4.15 27.99 -27.41
C THR A 582 -5.57 27.52 -27.15
N LEU A 583 -5.75 26.21 -26.96
CA LEU A 583 -7.03 25.60 -26.63
C LEU A 583 -7.12 25.44 -25.10
N ILE A 584 -8.19 25.94 -24.50
CA ILE A 584 -8.45 25.83 -23.06
C ILE A 584 -9.68 24.96 -22.86
N VAL A 585 -9.58 23.97 -21.96
CA VAL A 585 -10.69 23.06 -21.67
C VAL A 585 -11.76 23.75 -20.83
N MET A 586 -13.02 23.67 -21.28
CA MET A 586 -14.17 24.36 -20.70
C MET A 586 -15.15 23.42 -19.98
N ASN A 587 -14.88 22.11 -19.96
CA ASN A 587 -15.72 21.16 -19.25
C ASN A 587 -14.89 20.20 -18.40
N ARG A 588 -15.52 19.59 -17.39
CA ARG A 588 -14.82 18.76 -16.38
C ARG A 588 -14.69 17.29 -16.78
N ASN A 589 -15.58 16.80 -17.64
CA ASN A 589 -15.66 15.37 -18.00
C ASN A 589 -14.96 15.09 -19.34
N GLY A 590 -13.96 15.92 -19.69
CA GLY A 590 -13.18 15.76 -20.90
C GLY A 590 -12.09 14.73 -20.73
N GLU A 591 -11.98 13.82 -21.70
CA GLU A 591 -10.96 12.78 -21.73
C GLU A 591 -10.17 12.84 -23.03
N VAL A 592 -8.87 12.59 -22.93
CA VAL A 592 -7.95 12.46 -24.06
C VAL A 592 -7.54 11.00 -24.14
N VAL A 593 -7.91 10.35 -25.24
CA VAL A 593 -7.57 8.96 -25.51
C VAL A 593 -6.50 8.89 -26.59
N LEU A 594 -5.51 8.04 -26.41
CA LEU A 594 -4.56 7.69 -27.46
C LEU A 594 -4.96 6.39 -28.12
N THR A 595 -5.11 6.44 -29.43
CA THR A 595 -5.42 5.29 -30.27
C THR A 595 -4.21 4.87 -31.08
N ASP A 596 -4.07 3.59 -31.38
CA ASP A 596 -3.09 3.12 -32.36
C ASP A 596 -3.58 3.30 -33.80
N ASP A 597 -2.75 2.93 -34.77
CA ASP A 597 -3.08 3.03 -36.20
C ASP A 597 -4.26 2.10 -36.61
N GLN A 598 -4.69 1.18 -35.74
CA GLN A 598 -5.85 0.30 -35.93
C GLN A 598 -7.11 0.76 -35.17
N GLY A 599 -7.04 1.90 -34.47
CA GLY A 599 -8.14 2.45 -33.69
C GLY A 599 -8.32 1.84 -32.30
N ARG A 600 -7.37 1.02 -31.82
CA ARG A 600 -7.38 0.47 -30.46
C ARG A 600 -6.94 1.54 -29.47
N GLU A 601 -7.72 1.74 -28.41
CA GLU A 601 -7.34 2.63 -27.32
C GLU A 601 -6.14 2.03 -26.56
N ARG A 602 -5.07 2.81 -26.41
CA ARG A 602 -3.86 2.45 -25.66
C ARG A 602 -3.80 3.13 -24.31
N GLU A 603 -4.15 4.41 -24.25
CA GLU A 603 -4.05 5.24 -23.05
C GLU A 603 -5.25 6.17 -22.97
N ARG A 604 -5.71 6.48 -21.74
CA ARG A 604 -6.83 7.38 -21.48
C ARG A 604 -6.44 8.31 -20.33
N TYR A 605 -6.56 9.61 -20.56
CA TYR A 605 -6.22 10.66 -19.62
C TYR A 605 -7.42 11.57 -19.38
N GLY A 606 -7.80 11.77 -18.13
CA GLY A 606 -8.79 12.80 -17.78
C GLY A 606 -8.15 14.19 -17.85
N VAL A 607 -8.87 15.18 -18.38
CA VAL A 607 -8.39 16.57 -18.47
C VAL A 607 -9.21 17.47 -17.57
N VAL A 608 -8.52 18.36 -16.85
CA VAL A 608 -9.12 19.25 -15.87
C VAL A 608 -9.67 20.52 -16.54
N TYR A 609 -10.78 21.03 -16.01
CA TYR A 609 -11.32 22.35 -16.40
C TYR A 609 -10.26 23.45 -16.27
N GLY A 610 -10.10 24.24 -17.32
CA GLY A 610 -9.12 25.33 -17.41
C GLY A 610 -7.71 24.90 -17.79
N ALA A 611 -7.48 23.61 -18.06
CA ALA A 611 -6.20 23.14 -18.59
C ALA A 611 -5.95 23.69 -20.00
N LYS A 612 -4.70 24.07 -20.27
CA LYS A 612 -4.21 24.43 -21.59
C LYS A 612 -3.83 23.16 -22.34
N MET A 613 -4.49 22.90 -23.46
CA MET A 613 -4.15 21.81 -24.36
C MET A 613 -3.04 22.23 -25.31
N LEU A 614 -1.96 21.44 -25.35
CA LEU A 614 -0.83 21.64 -26.27
C LEU A 614 -0.94 20.80 -27.55
N VAL A 615 -1.84 19.81 -27.54
CA VAL A 615 -2.12 18.93 -28.67
C VAL A 615 -3.51 19.17 -29.25
N LYS A 616 -3.71 18.78 -30.51
CA LYS A 616 -5.00 18.87 -31.22
C LYS A 616 -5.65 17.49 -31.37
N ASP A 617 -6.97 17.47 -31.52
CA ASP A 617 -7.72 16.26 -31.84
C ASP A 617 -7.26 15.69 -33.20
N GLY A 618 -7.04 14.38 -33.25
CA GLY A 618 -6.49 13.66 -34.41
C GLY A 618 -4.99 13.80 -34.64
N GLN A 619 -4.25 14.48 -33.75
CA GLN A 619 -2.80 14.65 -33.89
C GLN A 619 -2.05 13.35 -33.58
N LYS A 620 -1.13 12.95 -34.45
CA LYS A 620 -0.18 11.84 -34.18
C LYS A 620 0.97 12.36 -33.32
N ILE A 621 1.24 11.68 -32.21
CA ILE A 621 2.26 12.06 -31.23
C ILE A 621 3.22 10.91 -30.93
N GLU A 622 4.45 11.26 -30.56
CA GLU A 622 5.47 10.33 -30.09
C GLU A 622 5.38 10.16 -28.55
N GLY A 623 6.03 9.15 -27.99
CA GLY A 623 6.09 8.98 -26.52
C GLY A 623 6.75 10.17 -25.82
N ASN A 624 6.30 10.48 -24.60
CA ASN A 624 6.75 11.61 -23.76
C ASN A 624 6.46 13.01 -24.34
N THR A 625 5.35 13.16 -25.07
CA THR A 625 4.84 14.47 -25.52
C THR A 625 3.89 15.04 -24.46
N LEU A 626 4.04 16.34 -24.16
CA LEU A 626 3.16 17.04 -23.24
C LEU A 626 1.78 17.28 -23.89
N LEU A 627 0.72 16.75 -23.28
CA LEU A 627 -0.66 16.84 -23.79
C LEU A 627 -1.37 18.08 -23.26
N ALA A 628 -1.28 18.33 -21.96
CA ALA A 628 -1.99 19.41 -21.27
C ALA A 628 -1.20 19.97 -20.08
N GLU A 629 -1.44 21.24 -19.74
CA GLU A 629 -0.81 21.96 -18.61
C GLU A 629 -1.84 22.81 -17.84
N TRP A 630 -1.77 22.87 -16.51
CA TRP A 630 -2.60 23.75 -15.67
C TRP A 630 -1.87 24.24 -14.41
N ASP A 631 -2.46 25.23 -13.73
CA ASP A 631 -2.00 25.69 -12.42
C ASP A 631 -2.54 24.76 -11.31
N PRO A 632 -1.68 24.06 -10.55
CA PRO A 632 -2.14 23.13 -9.51
C PRO A 632 -2.73 23.86 -8.29
N TYR A 633 -2.33 25.11 -8.03
CA TYR A 633 -2.64 25.84 -6.79
C TYR A 633 -3.87 26.72 -6.89
N SER A 634 -4.35 26.98 -8.10
CA SER A 634 -5.55 27.77 -8.32
C SER A 634 -6.48 27.11 -9.32
N MET A 635 -7.77 27.09 -9.00
CA MET A 635 -8.79 26.75 -9.96
C MET A 635 -9.24 28.03 -10.68
N PRO A 636 -8.94 28.17 -11.98
CA PRO A 636 -9.35 29.34 -12.73
C PRO A 636 -10.85 29.29 -13.04
N ILE A 637 -11.54 30.41 -12.88
CA ILE A 637 -12.89 30.63 -13.39
C ILE A 637 -12.74 31.39 -14.71
N ILE A 638 -13.04 30.72 -15.82
CA ILE A 638 -12.73 31.18 -17.18
C ILE A 638 -14.01 31.55 -17.91
N THR A 639 -13.94 32.55 -18.81
CA THR A 639 -15.05 32.87 -19.71
C THR A 639 -15.01 32.10 -21.03
N GLU A 640 -16.16 31.60 -21.50
CA GLU A 640 -16.30 30.98 -22.83
C GLU A 640 -16.48 32.01 -23.96
N VAL A 641 -16.86 33.24 -23.61
CA VAL A 641 -17.21 34.29 -24.57
C VAL A 641 -16.41 35.56 -24.32
N ALA A 642 -16.07 36.24 -25.41
CA ALA A 642 -15.50 37.58 -25.35
C ALA A 642 -16.60 38.62 -25.07
N GLY A 643 -16.26 39.69 -24.35
CA GLY A 643 -17.16 40.80 -24.09
C GLY A 643 -16.72 41.65 -22.89
N ARG A 644 -17.62 42.49 -22.39
CA ARG A 644 -17.32 43.44 -21.31
C ARG A 644 -17.75 42.88 -19.96
N VAL A 645 -16.86 42.94 -18.97
CA VAL A 645 -17.09 42.46 -17.61
C VAL A 645 -18.10 43.36 -16.89
N LYS A 646 -19.11 42.77 -16.25
CA LYS A 646 -20.01 43.46 -15.34
C LYS A 646 -20.17 42.71 -14.02
N TYR A 647 -19.93 43.40 -12.91
CA TYR A 647 -20.20 42.88 -11.57
C TYR A 647 -21.70 42.82 -11.27
N GLY A 648 -22.13 41.75 -10.63
CA GLY A 648 -23.46 41.58 -10.04
C GLY A 648 -23.32 41.13 -8.59
N ASP A 649 -23.94 41.86 -7.67
CA ASP A 649 -23.93 41.60 -6.21
C ASP A 649 -22.51 41.47 -5.60
N ILE A 650 -21.51 42.11 -6.22
CA ILE A 650 -20.15 42.27 -5.68
C ILE A 650 -20.07 43.67 -5.10
N VAL A 651 -20.15 43.78 -3.78
CA VAL A 651 -20.20 45.03 -3.01
C VAL A 651 -19.13 44.97 -1.93
N ASP A 652 -18.27 46.00 -1.93
CA ASP A 652 -17.18 46.11 -0.97
C ASP A 652 -17.70 46.20 0.48
N GLY A 653 -17.04 45.49 1.40
CA GLY A 653 -17.43 45.30 2.80
C GLY A 653 -18.61 44.36 3.05
N VAL A 654 -19.34 43.90 2.02
CA VAL A 654 -20.57 43.08 2.17
C VAL A 654 -20.46 41.70 1.54
N THR A 655 -20.06 41.62 0.26
CA THR A 655 -19.82 40.35 -0.46
C THR A 655 -18.40 40.24 -0.97
N MET A 656 -17.64 41.33 -0.90
CA MET A 656 -16.22 41.41 -1.27
C MET A 656 -15.51 42.21 -0.19
N ILE A 657 -14.29 41.83 0.16
CA ILE A 657 -13.39 42.68 0.95
C ILE A 657 -12.15 42.94 0.12
N GLU A 658 -11.73 44.20 0.06
CA GLU A 658 -10.38 44.54 -0.40
C GLU A 658 -9.37 44.25 0.71
N GLN A 659 -8.62 43.17 0.56
CA GLN A 659 -7.47 42.87 1.41
C GLN A 659 -6.26 43.60 0.85
N LEU A 660 -5.81 44.62 1.58
CA LEU A 660 -4.54 45.28 1.32
C LEU A 660 -3.40 44.38 1.81
N ASP A 661 -2.49 44.05 0.91
CA ASP A 661 -1.26 43.37 1.28
C ASP A 661 -0.30 44.40 1.91
N GLU A 662 -0.05 44.27 3.23
CA GLU A 662 0.70 45.25 4.05
C GLU A 662 2.09 45.59 3.51
N VAL A 663 2.68 44.72 2.67
CA VAL A 663 4.03 44.93 2.12
C VAL A 663 3.99 45.56 0.72
N THR A 664 3.06 45.13 -0.14
CA THR A 664 3.05 45.53 -1.56
C THR A 664 2.15 46.73 -1.83
N GLY A 665 1.24 47.05 -0.90
CA GLY A 665 0.26 48.12 -1.06
C GLY A 665 -0.83 47.84 -2.10
N LEU A 666 -0.83 46.66 -2.74
CA LEU A 666 -1.87 46.26 -3.69
C LEU A 666 -3.09 45.70 -2.96
N ALA A 667 -4.26 46.14 -3.43
CA ALA A 667 -5.56 45.67 -2.94
C ALA A 667 -6.00 44.43 -3.73
N ARG A 668 -6.27 43.33 -3.02
CA ARG A 668 -6.90 42.13 -3.57
C ARG A 668 -8.39 42.11 -3.27
N LYS A 669 -9.19 41.83 -4.28
CA LYS A 669 -10.63 41.69 -4.17
C LYS A 669 -10.99 40.24 -3.90
N VAL A 670 -11.32 39.93 -2.64
CA VAL A 670 -11.66 38.57 -2.19
C VAL A 670 -13.15 38.50 -1.89
N ILE A 671 -13.86 37.51 -2.44
CA ILE A 671 -15.27 37.27 -2.12
C ILE A 671 -15.39 36.69 -0.71
N VAL A 672 -16.25 37.26 0.12
CA VAL A 672 -16.51 36.82 1.50
C VAL A 672 -17.96 36.43 1.72
N SER A 673 -18.24 35.60 2.73
CA SER A 673 -19.61 35.29 3.11
C SER A 673 -20.38 36.56 3.48
N SER A 674 -21.50 36.81 2.80
CA SER A 674 -22.40 37.90 3.17
C SER A 674 -23.37 37.50 4.27
N LYS A 675 -23.76 38.47 5.11
CA LYS A 675 -24.88 38.31 6.06
C LYS A 675 -26.24 38.32 5.36
N ASP A 676 -26.30 38.85 4.13
CA ASP A 676 -27.50 38.87 3.30
C ASP A 676 -27.68 37.51 2.59
N PRO A 677 -28.77 36.75 2.86
CA PRO A 677 -29.01 35.45 2.24
C PRO A 677 -29.28 35.49 0.73
N ASP A 678 -29.60 36.66 0.16
CA ASP A 678 -29.97 36.83 -1.25
C ASP A 678 -28.84 37.38 -2.14
N ALA A 679 -27.75 37.84 -1.54
CA ALA A 679 -26.60 38.36 -2.29
C ALA A 679 -25.87 37.23 -3.04
N ARG A 680 -25.69 37.41 -4.37
CA ARG A 680 -25.12 36.40 -5.27
C ARG A 680 -23.95 36.98 -6.08
N PRO A 681 -22.76 37.09 -5.49
CA PRO A 681 -21.60 37.66 -6.17
C PRO A 681 -21.34 36.90 -7.47
N ARG A 682 -21.38 37.62 -8.58
CA ARG A 682 -21.25 37.07 -9.93
C ARG A 682 -20.60 38.05 -10.87
N VAL A 683 -19.94 37.51 -11.89
CA VAL A 683 -19.44 38.27 -13.03
C VAL A 683 -20.23 37.87 -14.26
N SER A 684 -20.77 38.85 -14.96
CA SER A 684 -21.52 38.64 -16.21
C SER A 684 -20.76 39.27 -17.37
N ILE A 685 -20.71 38.58 -18.51
CA ILE A 685 -20.07 39.10 -19.73
C ILE A 685 -21.14 39.68 -20.64
N LYS A 686 -20.99 40.97 -20.95
CA LYS A 686 -21.96 41.76 -21.72
C LYS A 686 -21.49 41.99 -23.16
N ASP A 687 -22.44 42.09 -24.06
CA ASP A 687 -22.22 42.56 -25.43
C ASP A 687 -22.13 44.10 -25.49
N GLU A 688 -21.87 44.64 -26.69
CA GLU A 688 -21.82 46.10 -26.93
C GLU A 688 -23.14 46.82 -26.63
N LYS A 689 -24.27 46.08 -26.56
CA LYS A 689 -25.61 46.60 -26.24
C LYS A 689 -25.95 46.49 -24.74
N GLY A 690 -25.02 46.00 -23.92
CA GLY A 690 -25.17 45.86 -22.48
C GLY A 690 -26.01 44.67 -22.01
N GLN A 691 -26.39 43.76 -22.92
CA GLN A 691 -27.07 42.50 -22.62
C GLN A 691 -26.05 41.39 -22.33
N THR A 692 -26.38 40.48 -21.43
CA THR A 692 -25.49 39.34 -21.13
C THR A 692 -25.46 38.39 -22.32
N ARG A 693 -24.27 38.08 -22.84
CA ARG A 693 -24.10 37.13 -23.94
C ARG A 693 -24.57 35.74 -23.53
N ASN A 694 -25.03 34.94 -24.48
CA ASN A 694 -25.29 33.52 -24.26
C ASN A 694 -24.02 32.70 -24.45
N LEU A 695 -23.92 31.58 -23.72
CA LEU A 695 -22.83 30.63 -23.87
C LEU A 695 -22.92 29.92 -25.24
N PRO A 696 -21.79 29.55 -25.85
CA PRO A 696 -21.79 28.77 -27.08
C PRO A 696 -22.46 27.41 -26.82
N ASN A 697 -23.43 27.03 -27.65
CA ASN A 697 -24.19 25.77 -27.57
C ASN A 697 -25.17 25.62 -26.38
N SER A 698 -25.54 26.71 -25.68
CA SER A 698 -26.56 26.69 -24.62
C SER A 698 -27.42 27.97 -24.60
N GLU A 699 -28.68 27.87 -24.15
CA GLU A 699 -29.52 29.05 -23.86
C GLU A 699 -29.12 29.77 -22.56
N ALA A 700 -28.15 29.23 -21.82
CA ALA A 700 -27.62 29.84 -20.61
C ALA A 700 -26.83 31.12 -20.89
N HIS A 701 -27.08 32.15 -20.08
CA HIS A 701 -26.33 33.40 -20.12
C HIS A 701 -24.92 33.22 -19.53
N ALA A 702 -23.94 33.95 -20.06
CA ALA A 702 -22.55 34.04 -19.60
C ALA A 702 -22.48 34.77 -18.24
N ARG A 703 -22.95 34.08 -17.19
CA ARG A 703 -22.96 34.51 -15.79
C ARG A 703 -22.18 33.53 -14.96
N TYR A 704 -21.03 33.97 -14.47
CA TYR A 704 -20.11 33.18 -13.67
C TYR A 704 -20.30 33.56 -12.20
N MET A 705 -20.82 32.64 -11.40
CA MET A 705 -21.00 32.86 -9.96
C MET A 705 -19.64 32.72 -9.27
N LEU A 706 -19.33 33.62 -8.35
CA LEU A 706 -18.08 33.59 -7.60
C LEU A 706 -18.34 32.97 -6.22
N PRO A 707 -17.71 31.84 -5.87
CA PRO A 707 -17.81 31.25 -4.54
C PRO A 707 -17.04 32.08 -3.52
N GLU A 708 -17.29 31.81 -2.24
CA GLU A 708 -16.52 32.37 -1.13
C GLU A 708 -15.03 31.99 -1.25
N GLY A 709 -14.14 32.95 -0.98
CA GLY A 709 -12.70 32.77 -1.11
C GLY A 709 -12.15 32.94 -2.54
N ALA A 710 -12.99 33.20 -3.54
CA ALA A 710 -12.53 33.50 -4.89
C ALA A 710 -11.87 34.88 -4.96
N ASN A 711 -10.67 34.93 -5.57
CA ASN A 711 -9.94 36.15 -5.86
C ASN A 711 -10.34 36.67 -7.25
N ILE A 712 -10.89 37.88 -7.31
CA ILE A 712 -11.28 38.50 -8.58
C ILE A 712 -10.02 39.07 -9.26
N VAL A 713 -9.81 38.71 -10.53
CA VAL A 713 -8.65 39.16 -11.32
C VAL A 713 -9.01 40.34 -12.22
N VAL A 714 -10.23 40.36 -12.75
CA VAL A 714 -10.74 41.39 -13.68
C VAL A 714 -11.47 42.49 -12.93
N ASN A 715 -11.49 43.72 -13.45
CA ASN A 715 -12.27 44.84 -12.90
C ASN A 715 -13.61 45.01 -13.63
N ASP A 716 -14.54 45.74 -13.00
CA ASP A 716 -15.82 46.10 -13.63
C ASP A 716 -15.58 47.01 -14.84
N GLY A 717 -16.03 46.59 -16.02
CA GLY A 717 -15.87 47.32 -17.28
C GLY A 717 -14.69 46.90 -18.16
N ASP A 718 -13.84 45.98 -17.70
CA ASP A 718 -12.74 45.41 -18.50
C ASP A 718 -13.27 44.65 -19.72
N GLU A 719 -12.52 44.66 -20.82
CA GLU A 719 -12.77 43.78 -21.97
C GLU A 719 -11.99 42.49 -21.80
N VAL A 720 -12.69 41.35 -21.91
CA VAL A 720 -12.10 40.02 -21.80
C VAL A 720 -12.36 39.20 -23.05
N ASP A 721 -11.41 38.34 -23.39
CA ASP A 721 -11.50 37.38 -24.49
C ASP A 721 -11.98 36.00 -24.04
N ALA A 722 -12.43 35.17 -24.99
CA ALA A 722 -12.75 33.78 -24.71
C ALA A 722 -11.49 33.01 -24.23
N GLY A 723 -11.63 32.25 -23.14
CA GLY A 723 -10.53 31.56 -22.48
C GLY A 723 -9.78 32.39 -21.43
N GLU A 724 -10.23 33.61 -21.12
CA GLU A 724 -9.59 34.47 -20.12
C GLU A 724 -10.11 34.22 -18.69
N ILE A 725 -9.21 34.38 -17.71
CA ILE A 725 -9.49 34.08 -16.30
C ILE A 725 -10.17 35.30 -15.65
N ILE A 726 -11.41 35.12 -15.22
CA ILE A 726 -12.20 36.13 -14.50
C ILE A 726 -11.79 36.18 -13.01
N ALA A 727 -11.66 35.01 -12.40
CA ALA A 727 -11.34 34.87 -11.00
C ALA A 727 -10.51 33.61 -10.78
N LYS A 728 -9.73 33.59 -9.70
CA LYS A 728 -8.97 32.43 -9.28
C LYS A 728 -9.45 32.02 -7.91
N MET A 729 -9.85 30.77 -7.77
CA MET A 729 -10.07 30.21 -6.46
C MET A 729 -8.76 29.55 -6.04
N PRO A 730 -8.07 30.03 -4.98
CA PRO A 730 -6.97 29.27 -4.42
C PRO A 730 -7.55 27.92 -4.02
N ARG A 731 -6.98 26.83 -4.55
CA ARG A 731 -7.26 25.53 -3.98
C ARG A 731 -6.65 25.61 -2.59
N GLU A 732 -7.50 25.56 -1.55
CA GLU A 732 -7.01 25.07 -0.27
C GLU A 732 -6.49 23.67 -0.60
N THR A 733 -5.18 23.59 -0.86
CA THR A 733 -4.50 22.33 -1.10
C THR A 733 -5.01 21.42 -0.03
N THR A 734 -5.72 20.36 -0.44
CA THR A 734 -6.28 19.32 0.42
C THR A 734 -5.29 19.09 1.53
N LYS A 735 -5.51 19.73 2.70
CA LYS A 735 -4.47 20.06 3.69
C LYS A 735 -3.42 18.98 3.64
N THR A 736 -2.31 19.25 2.93
CA THR A 736 -1.31 18.26 2.46
C THR A 736 -1.71 16.86 2.88
N LYS A 737 -2.39 16.04 2.04
CA LYS A 737 -2.78 14.63 2.37
C LYS A 737 -1.61 14.04 3.16
N ASP A 738 -1.73 14.09 4.48
CA ASP A 738 -0.52 14.15 5.28
C ASP A 738 0.00 12.73 5.26
N ILE A 739 1.22 12.54 4.73
CA ILE A 739 1.89 11.24 4.81
C ILE A 739 1.86 10.76 6.28
N THR A 740 1.82 11.69 7.25
CA THR A 740 1.73 11.41 8.69
C THR A 740 0.30 11.18 9.23
N GLY A 741 -0.75 11.40 8.42
CA GLY A 741 -2.17 11.25 8.75
C GLY A 741 -2.83 9.96 8.25
N GLY A 742 -2.08 9.07 7.57
CA GLY A 742 -2.61 7.85 6.96
C GLY A 742 -3.39 6.93 7.91
N LEU A 743 -2.84 6.63 9.09
CA LEU A 743 -3.50 5.73 10.05
C LEU A 743 -4.83 6.30 10.61
N PRO A 744 -4.93 7.57 11.03
CA PRO A 744 -6.21 8.19 11.37
C PRO A 744 -7.28 8.06 10.27
N ARG A 745 -6.90 8.18 9.00
CA ARG A 745 -7.82 8.02 7.87
C ARG A 745 -8.31 6.57 7.74
N VAL A 746 -7.40 5.60 7.85
CA VAL A 746 -7.77 4.16 7.87
C VAL A 746 -8.71 3.86 9.03
N ALA A 747 -8.44 4.40 10.22
CA ALA A 747 -9.32 4.25 11.38
C ALA A 747 -10.69 4.92 11.15
N GLU A 748 -10.75 6.08 10.49
CA GLU A 748 -12.02 6.75 10.14
C GLU A 748 -12.87 5.89 9.21
N LEU A 749 -12.25 5.27 8.20
CA LEU A 749 -12.90 4.38 7.24
C LEU A 749 -13.45 3.12 7.92
N PHE A 750 -12.65 2.43 8.75
CA PHE A 750 -13.11 1.25 9.49
C PHE A 750 -14.13 1.57 10.59
N GLU A 751 -14.14 2.79 11.14
CA GLU A 751 -15.19 3.23 12.05
C GLU A 751 -16.45 3.72 11.33
N ALA A 752 -16.46 3.69 9.98
CA ALA A 752 -17.55 4.16 9.13
C ALA A 752 -18.07 5.55 9.55
N ARG A 753 -17.15 6.45 9.93
CA ARG A 753 -17.51 7.79 10.39
C ARG A 753 -17.93 8.65 9.21
N LYS A 754 -18.95 9.48 9.42
CA LYS A 754 -19.33 10.50 8.44
C LYS A 754 -18.28 11.60 8.42
N PRO A 755 -17.66 11.89 7.24
CA PRO A 755 -16.74 13.01 7.13
C PRO A 755 -17.44 14.32 7.52
N LYS A 756 -16.71 15.23 8.17
CA LYS A 756 -17.24 16.54 8.56
C LYS A 756 -17.72 17.34 7.35
N GLU A 757 -16.95 17.29 6.27
CA GLU A 757 -17.33 17.80 4.96
C GLU A 757 -17.40 16.62 3.99
N HIS A 758 -18.61 16.13 3.73
CA HIS A 758 -18.84 15.04 2.79
C HIS A 758 -19.49 15.54 1.50
N ALA A 759 -19.13 14.92 0.39
CA ALA A 759 -19.78 15.15 -0.89
C ALA A 759 -21.21 14.62 -0.85
N VAL A 760 -22.16 15.43 -1.36
CA VAL A 760 -23.53 14.98 -1.61
C VAL A 760 -23.55 14.26 -2.95
N ILE A 761 -23.92 12.98 -2.95
CA ILE A 761 -24.02 12.17 -4.17
C ILE A 761 -25.47 12.13 -4.69
N SER A 762 -25.63 11.98 -6.00
CA SER A 762 -26.96 11.72 -6.57
C SER A 762 -27.45 10.31 -6.26
N GLU A 763 -28.67 10.16 -5.77
CA GLU A 763 -29.34 8.86 -5.59
C GLU A 763 -30.01 8.33 -6.88
N ILE A 764 -30.08 9.13 -7.96
CA ILE A 764 -30.73 8.75 -9.22
C ILE A 764 -29.94 9.23 -10.44
N ASP A 765 -30.06 8.53 -11.57
CA ASP A 765 -29.60 9.02 -12.86
C ASP A 765 -30.52 10.14 -13.35
N GLY A 766 -29.97 11.20 -13.94
CA GLY A 766 -30.83 12.24 -14.52
C GLY A 766 -30.11 13.51 -14.95
N VAL A 767 -30.92 14.49 -15.37
CA VAL A 767 -30.46 15.83 -15.76
C VAL A 767 -30.56 16.78 -14.57
N VAL A 768 -29.48 17.52 -14.33
CA VAL A 768 -29.36 18.48 -13.24
C VAL A 768 -30.12 19.77 -13.57
N SER A 769 -30.93 20.22 -12.62
CA SER A 769 -31.60 21.53 -12.64
C SER A 769 -31.49 22.19 -11.26
N PHE A 770 -31.62 23.51 -11.18
CA PHE A 770 -31.61 24.23 -9.90
C PHE A 770 -33.02 24.66 -9.54
N GLY A 771 -33.48 24.23 -8.36
CA GLY A 771 -34.78 24.62 -7.81
C GLY A 771 -34.72 25.96 -7.09
N LYS A 772 -35.85 26.36 -6.50
CA LYS A 772 -35.93 27.58 -5.68
C LYS A 772 -35.15 27.38 -4.37
N ASP A 773 -34.20 28.28 -4.11
CA ASP A 773 -33.37 28.26 -2.88
C ASP A 773 -34.24 28.33 -1.62
N THR A 774 -33.82 27.62 -0.56
CA THR A 774 -34.55 27.56 0.71
C THR A 774 -33.60 27.83 1.87
N LYS A 775 -33.91 28.81 2.75
CA LYS A 775 -33.20 29.14 4.01
C LYS A 775 -31.69 28.82 4.02
N GLY A 776 -30.90 29.55 3.23
CA GLY A 776 -29.42 29.43 3.23
C GLY A 776 -28.85 28.19 2.52
N LYS A 777 -29.70 27.34 1.92
CA LYS A 777 -29.31 26.18 1.12
C LYS A 777 -29.80 26.34 -0.33
N ARG A 778 -28.94 25.94 -1.26
CA ARG A 778 -29.21 25.85 -2.69
C ARG A 778 -29.81 24.49 -3.00
N LYS A 779 -30.86 24.50 -3.81
CA LYS A 779 -31.63 23.30 -4.15
C LYS A 779 -31.20 22.80 -5.52
N VAL A 780 -30.59 21.62 -5.56
CA VAL A 780 -30.24 20.90 -6.79
C VAL A 780 -31.31 19.85 -7.02
N VAL A 781 -31.94 19.83 -8.18
CA VAL A 781 -33.02 18.91 -8.53
C VAL A 781 -32.55 18.07 -9.71
N ILE A 782 -32.51 16.76 -9.51
CA ILE A 782 -32.12 15.81 -10.55
C ILE A 782 -33.40 15.17 -11.06
N THR A 783 -33.62 15.25 -12.37
CA THR A 783 -34.82 14.71 -13.01
C THR A 783 -34.44 13.53 -13.89
N PRO A 784 -34.95 12.32 -13.62
CA PRO A 784 -34.60 11.15 -14.41
C PRO A 784 -35.21 11.23 -15.81
N GLU A 785 -34.50 10.65 -16.78
CA GLU A 785 -34.94 10.55 -18.16
C GLU A 785 -35.43 9.11 -18.42
N VAL A 786 -36.73 8.93 -18.61
CA VAL A 786 -37.35 7.62 -18.89
C VAL A 786 -38.06 7.74 -20.24
N ASP A 787 -37.77 6.84 -21.18
CA ASP A 787 -38.31 6.85 -22.55
C ASP A 787 -38.04 8.17 -23.32
N GLY A 788 -36.88 8.79 -23.10
CA GLY A 788 -36.48 10.06 -23.76
C GLY A 788 -37.27 11.29 -23.30
N LYS A 789 -38.02 11.20 -22.20
CA LYS A 789 -38.72 12.33 -21.56
C LYS A 789 -38.31 12.48 -20.10
N LEU A 790 -38.13 13.73 -19.66
CA LEU A 790 -37.86 14.06 -18.27
C LEU A 790 -39.13 13.87 -17.43
N ARG A 791 -39.05 12.97 -16.44
CA ARG A 791 -40.13 12.62 -15.52
C ARG A 791 -39.99 13.41 -14.22
N GLY A 792 -40.68 14.56 -14.14
CA GLY A 792 -40.65 15.44 -12.96
C GLY A 792 -41.26 14.81 -11.69
N ASP A 793 -42.12 13.80 -11.84
CA ASP A 793 -42.73 13.01 -10.77
C ASP A 793 -41.72 12.16 -9.98
N LEU A 794 -40.59 11.81 -10.60
CA LEU A 794 -39.50 11.04 -10.00
C LEU A 794 -38.28 11.90 -9.68
N ALA A 795 -38.41 13.22 -9.76
CA ALA A 795 -37.32 14.15 -9.50
C ALA A 795 -36.91 14.10 -8.02
N LYS A 796 -35.60 14.10 -7.76
CA LYS A 796 -35.03 14.08 -6.41
C LYS A 796 -34.33 15.39 -6.10
N GLU A 797 -34.53 15.88 -4.89
CA GLU A 797 -34.08 17.21 -4.46
C GLU A 797 -32.95 17.09 -3.43
N TYR A 798 -31.85 17.79 -3.68
CA TYR A 798 -30.65 17.84 -2.84
C TYR A 798 -30.42 19.26 -2.34
N LEU A 799 -30.09 19.41 -1.05
CA LEU A 799 -29.88 20.71 -0.42
C LEU A 799 -28.40 20.91 -0.09
N ILE A 800 -27.72 21.77 -0.84
CA ILE A 800 -26.30 22.10 -0.67
C ILE A 800 -26.18 23.48 -0.02
N GLY A 801 -25.23 23.71 0.89
CA GLY A 801 -25.05 25.04 1.51
C GLY A 801 -24.69 26.12 0.48
N LYS A 802 -25.27 27.32 0.56
CA LYS A 802 -25.07 28.38 -0.46
C LYS A 802 -23.61 28.85 -0.63
N GLY A 803 -22.75 28.68 0.38
CA GLY A 803 -21.31 29.01 0.30
C GLY A 803 -20.41 27.88 -0.21
N LYS A 804 -20.96 26.67 -0.45
CA LYS A 804 -20.19 25.53 -0.96
C LYS A 804 -20.17 25.53 -2.49
N HIS A 805 -19.01 25.19 -3.05
CA HIS A 805 -18.83 25.07 -4.48
C HIS A 805 -19.54 23.79 -5.00
N ILE A 806 -20.39 23.96 -6.02
CA ILE A 806 -21.14 22.87 -6.67
C ILE A 806 -20.36 22.48 -7.93
N SER A 807 -20.05 21.20 -8.08
CA SER A 807 -19.24 20.69 -9.20
C SER A 807 -20.00 20.61 -10.51
N VAL A 808 -21.34 20.48 -10.44
CA VAL A 808 -22.23 20.25 -11.58
C VAL A 808 -22.95 21.53 -12.07
N HIS A 809 -23.17 21.62 -13.38
CA HIS A 809 -23.90 22.71 -14.04
C HIS A 809 -25.33 22.32 -14.40
N GLN A 810 -26.13 23.33 -14.74
CA GLN A 810 -27.51 23.12 -15.18
C GLN A 810 -27.51 22.47 -16.57
N GLY A 811 -28.25 21.37 -16.72
CA GLY A 811 -28.30 20.59 -17.96
C GLY A 811 -27.29 19.44 -18.01
N ASP A 812 -26.39 19.33 -17.03
CA ASP A 812 -25.46 18.21 -16.96
C ASP A 812 -26.22 16.90 -16.70
N ARG A 813 -25.77 15.82 -17.34
CA ARG A 813 -26.24 14.47 -17.06
C ARG A 813 -25.36 13.86 -15.99
N VAL A 814 -25.97 13.50 -14.87
CA VAL A 814 -25.30 12.87 -13.75
C VAL A 814 -25.80 11.45 -13.56
N ARG A 815 -24.90 10.57 -13.16
CA ARG A 815 -25.24 9.20 -12.78
C ARG A 815 -25.52 9.09 -11.29
N ALA A 816 -26.29 8.08 -10.89
CA ALA A 816 -26.42 7.68 -9.50
C ALA A 816 -25.02 7.37 -8.93
N GLY A 817 -24.74 7.91 -7.75
CA GLY A 817 -23.43 7.87 -7.09
C GLY A 817 -22.49 9.02 -7.42
N GLU A 818 -22.78 9.83 -8.44
CA GLU A 818 -21.90 10.95 -8.83
C GLU A 818 -22.00 12.12 -7.83
N ALA A 819 -20.84 12.70 -7.49
CA ALA A 819 -20.74 13.77 -6.50
C ALA A 819 -21.15 15.14 -7.08
N LEU A 820 -22.13 15.78 -6.43
CA LEU A 820 -22.68 17.09 -6.83
C LEU A 820 -21.89 18.28 -6.24
N MET A 821 -21.04 18.02 -5.24
CA MET A 821 -20.16 19.00 -4.62
C MET A 821 -18.83 18.34 -4.26
N ASP A 822 -17.79 19.16 -4.15
CA ASP A 822 -16.47 18.70 -3.72
C ASP A 822 -16.51 18.29 -2.24
N GLY A 823 -15.88 17.15 -1.92
CA GLY A 823 -15.84 16.61 -0.57
C GLY A 823 -15.52 15.11 -0.54
N ALA A 824 -15.23 14.58 0.65
CA ALA A 824 -15.01 13.14 0.80
C ALA A 824 -16.34 12.38 0.63
N ALA A 825 -16.34 11.25 -0.06
CA ALA A 825 -17.55 10.44 -0.17
C ALA A 825 -17.97 9.88 1.20
N ASN A 826 -19.27 9.84 1.45
CA ASN A 826 -19.82 9.27 2.68
C ASN A 826 -20.16 7.78 2.44
N PRO A 827 -19.53 6.83 3.17
CA PRO A 827 -19.79 5.40 3.02
C PRO A 827 -21.26 5.00 3.16
N HIS A 828 -22.01 5.69 4.03
CA HIS A 828 -23.43 5.40 4.26
C HIS A 828 -24.30 5.75 3.05
N ASP A 829 -23.94 6.81 2.32
CA ASP A 829 -24.69 7.25 1.15
C ASP A 829 -24.38 6.32 -0.03
N ILE A 830 -23.12 5.86 -0.16
CA ILE A 830 -22.71 4.86 -1.16
C ILE A 830 -23.51 3.57 -0.97
N LEU A 831 -23.63 3.05 0.25
CA LEU A 831 -24.42 1.84 0.52
C LEU A 831 -25.87 1.97 0.07
N LYS A 832 -26.48 3.11 0.34
CA LYS A 832 -27.88 3.37 0.04
C LYS A 832 -28.13 3.50 -1.47
N VAL A 833 -27.18 4.06 -2.21
CA VAL A 833 -27.34 4.38 -3.63
C VAL A 833 -26.79 3.30 -4.56
N LEU A 834 -25.54 2.89 -4.34
CA LEU A 834 -24.80 1.98 -5.21
C LEU A 834 -24.82 0.51 -4.71
N GLY A 835 -25.26 0.31 -3.47
CA GLY A 835 -25.38 -1.01 -2.85
C GLY A 835 -24.10 -1.51 -2.19
N GLU A 836 -24.17 -2.75 -1.68
CA GLU A 836 -23.13 -3.37 -0.84
C GLU A 836 -21.81 -3.57 -1.58
N LYS A 837 -21.85 -4.02 -2.85
CA LYS A 837 -20.66 -4.34 -3.64
C LYS A 837 -19.79 -3.12 -3.92
N GLU A 838 -20.41 -2.04 -4.37
CA GLU A 838 -19.70 -0.79 -4.68
C GLU A 838 -19.18 -0.12 -3.40
N LEU A 839 -19.93 -0.16 -2.29
CA LEU A 839 -19.41 0.28 -1.00
C LEU A 839 -18.17 -0.54 -0.60
N ALA A 840 -18.26 -1.87 -0.68
CA ALA A 840 -17.17 -2.72 -0.24
C ALA A 840 -15.91 -2.50 -1.09
N ARG A 841 -16.09 -2.36 -2.41
CA ARG A 841 -15.01 -1.97 -3.32
C ARG A 841 -14.41 -0.61 -2.94
N TYR A 842 -15.24 0.41 -2.72
CA TYR A 842 -14.80 1.74 -2.31
C TYR A 842 -13.94 1.69 -1.03
N LEU A 843 -14.40 0.97 0.00
CA LEU A 843 -13.65 0.84 1.25
C LEU A 843 -12.32 0.10 1.07
N VAL A 844 -12.29 -0.95 0.24
CA VAL A 844 -11.05 -1.68 -0.07
C VAL A 844 -10.06 -0.79 -0.81
N ASP A 845 -10.50 -0.11 -1.88
CA ASP A 845 -9.65 0.73 -2.71
C ASP A 845 -9.09 1.94 -1.92
N GLU A 846 -9.91 2.63 -1.10
CA GLU A 846 -9.45 3.77 -0.28
C GLU A 846 -8.45 3.35 0.81
N VAL A 847 -8.69 2.23 1.50
CA VAL A 847 -7.75 1.73 2.52
C VAL A 847 -6.44 1.29 1.84
N GLN A 848 -6.54 0.61 0.70
CA GLN A 848 -5.39 0.15 -0.07
C GLN A 848 -4.54 1.32 -0.58
N GLU A 849 -5.16 2.40 -1.06
CA GLU A 849 -4.48 3.64 -1.48
C GLU A 849 -3.60 4.17 -0.34
N VAL A 850 -4.13 4.26 0.89
CA VAL A 850 -3.37 4.78 2.04
C VAL A 850 -2.14 3.91 2.35
N TYR A 851 -2.27 2.58 2.33
CA TYR A 851 -1.12 1.70 2.56
C TYR A 851 -0.11 1.74 1.41
N ARG A 852 -0.58 1.81 0.15
CA ARG A 852 0.27 1.83 -1.04
C ARG A 852 1.02 3.14 -1.22
N LEU A 853 0.41 4.28 -0.89
CA LEU A 853 1.09 5.59 -0.85
C LEU A 853 2.31 5.57 0.07
N GLN A 854 2.30 4.71 1.09
CA GLN A 854 3.40 4.53 2.05
C GLN A 854 4.36 3.38 1.68
N GLY A 855 4.16 2.77 0.51
CA GLY A 855 4.96 1.65 0.02
C GLY A 855 4.74 0.34 0.79
N VAL A 856 3.62 0.20 1.51
CA VAL A 856 3.23 -1.04 2.18
C VAL A 856 2.33 -1.86 1.26
N LYS A 857 2.65 -3.15 1.09
CA LYS A 857 1.86 -4.08 0.28
C LYS A 857 0.99 -4.96 1.16
N ILE A 858 -0.31 -4.89 0.95
CA ILE A 858 -1.32 -5.75 1.58
C ILE A 858 -2.20 -6.31 0.47
N ASN A 859 -2.59 -7.58 0.55
CA ASN A 859 -3.55 -8.14 -0.38
C ASN A 859 -4.98 -7.76 0.03
N ASP A 860 -5.81 -7.40 -0.95
CA ASP A 860 -7.20 -6.96 -0.78
C ASP A 860 -8.05 -7.93 0.07
N LYS A 861 -7.74 -9.25 0.07
CA LYS A 861 -8.51 -10.27 0.81
C LYS A 861 -8.59 -10.00 2.30
N HIS A 862 -7.55 -9.39 2.85
CA HIS A 862 -7.51 -9.04 4.27
C HIS A 862 -8.48 -7.90 4.58
N ILE A 863 -8.50 -6.86 3.74
CA ILE A 863 -9.42 -5.73 3.92
C ILE A 863 -10.87 -6.19 3.64
N GLU A 864 -11.09 -6.99 2.60
CA GLU A 864 -12.39 -7.63 2.30
C GLU A 864 -12.94 -8.41 3.50
N THR A 865 -12.07 -9.14 4.21
CA THR A 865 -12.47 -9.91 5.40
C THR A 865 -12.99 -9.00 6.51
N ILE A 866 -12.37 -7.84 6.73
CA ILE A 866 -12.84 -6.85 7.71
C ILE A 866 -14.15 -6.19 7.23
N VAL A 867 -14.21 -5.79 5.97
CA VAL A 867 -15.40 -5.14 5.39
C VAL A 867 -16.62 -6.07 5.41
N ARG A 868 -16.43 -7.39 5.17
CA ARG A 868 -17.49 -8.40 5.36
C ARG A 868 -18.07 -8.36 6.77
N GLN A 869 -17.23 -8.20 7.80
CA GLN A 869 -17.70 -8.13 9.18
C GLN A 869 -18.43 -6.80 9.49
N MET A 870 -18.05 -5.70 8.84
CA MET A 870 -18.73 -4.41 8.97
C MET A 870 -20.16 -4.41 8.36
N LEU A 871 -20.39 -5.28 7.36
CA LEU A 871 -21.65 -5.43 6.62
C LEU A 871 -22.48 -6.65 7.07
N ARG A 872 -22.12 -7.28 8.20
CA ARG A 872 -22.73 -8.53 8.68
C ARG A 872 -24.20 -8.38 9.12
N ARG A 873 -24.70 -7.16 9.32
CA ARG A 873 -26.02 -6.89 9.89
C ARG A 873 -26.98 -6.25 8.88
N VAL A 874 -28.26 -6.60 9.05
CA VAL A 874 -29.39 -6.08 8.29
C VAL A 874 -30.35 -5.43 9.28
N ARG A 875 -30.92 -4.28 8.89
CA ARG A 875 -31.98 -3.61 9.63
C ARG A 875 -33.32 -3.96 9.00
N ILE A 876 -34.27 -4.45 9.80
CA ILE A 876 -35.60 -4.83 9.35
C ILE A 876 -36.45 -3.59 9.08
N VAL A 877 -36.99 -3.46 7.87
CA VAL A 877 -37.88 -2.38 7.44
C VAL A 877 -39.34 -2.83 7.51
N ASP A 878 -39.62 -4.03 6.99
CA ASP A 878 -40.94 -4.66 7.07
C ASP A 878 -40.77 -6.07 7.64
N VAL A 879 -41.58 -6.40 8.63
CA VAL A 879 -41.51 -7.68 9.36
C VAL A 879 -42.18 -8.81 8.57
N GLY A 880 -43.14 -8.50 7.69
CA GLY A 880 -43.94 -9.53 7.04
C GLY A 880 -44.61 -10.45 8.06
N ASP A 881 -44.52 -11.77 7.83
CA ASP A 881 -45.02 -12.81 8.74
C ASP A 881 -43.90 -13.44 9.60
N THR A 882 -42.72 -12.80 9.69
CA THR A 882 -41.57 -13.29 10.46
C THR A 882 -41.67 -12.94 11.94
N THR A 883 -40.77 -13.50 12.77
CA THR A 883 -40.70 -13.18 14.21
C THR A 883 -39.93 -11.90 14.53
N PHE A 884 -39.44 -11.17 13.52
CA PHE A 884 -38.62 -9.98 13.74
C PHE A 884 -39.42 -8.79 14.26
N LEU A 885 -38.72 -7.78 14.78
CA LEU A 885 -39.29 -6.49 15.13
C LEU A 885 -38.88 -5.45 14.07
N ALA A 886 -39.75 -4.45 13.85
CA ALA A 886 -39.40 -3.32 13.00
C ALA A 886 -38.20 -2.55 13.58
N ASP A 887 -37.28 -2.12 12.72
CA ASP A 887 -35.99 -1.51 13.08
C ASP A 887 -35.02 -2.41 13.89
N GLU A 888 -35.34 -3.70 14.07
CA GLU A 888 -34.41 -4.65 14.69
C GLU A 888 -33.16 -4.82 13.82
N GLN A 889 -32.00 -4.95 14.48
CA GLN A 889 -30.73 -5.23 13.81
C GLN A 889 -30.37 -6.68 14.05
N VAL A 890 -30.44 -7.48 13.00
CA VAL A 890 -30.16 -8.92 13.02
C VAL A 890 -28.99 -9.25 12.11
N GLU A 891 -28.34 -10.39 12.35
CA GLU A 891 -27.30 -10.87 11.45
C GLU A 891 -27.89 -11.36 10.14
N LYS A 892 -27.17 -11.14 9.04
CA LYS A 892 -27.63 -11.44 7.67
C LYS A 892 -28.08 -12.90 7.50
N PHE A 893 -27.33 -13.86 8.04
CA PHE A 893 -27.68 -15.28 7.94
C PHE A 893 -28.97 -15.63 8.72
N VAL A 894 -29.23 -14.97 9.86
CA VAL A 894 -30.45 -15.20 10.66
C VAL A 894 -31.66 -14.65 9.92
N PHE A 895 -31.51 -13.48 9.30
CA PHE A 895 -32.51 -12.88 8.43
C PHE A 895 -32.86 -13.77 7.24
N GLU A 896 -31.84 -14.31 6.55
CA GLU A 896 -32.02 -15.21 5.41
C GLU A 896 -32.69 -16.53 5.84
N GLU A 897 -32.25 -17.15 6.93
CA GLU A 897 -32.80 -18.43 7.41
C GLU A 897 -34.28 -18.31 7.82
N GLU A 898 -34.65 -17.22 8.51
CA GLU A 898 -36.04 -17.01 8.92
C GLU A 898 -36.93 -16.71 7.72
N ASN A 899 -36.45 -15.92 6.76
CA ASN A 899 -37.17 -15.68 5.51
C ASN A 899 -37.35 -16.95 4.68
N GLU A 900 -36.34 -17.82 4.59
CA GLU A 900 -36.45 -19.13 3.94
C GLU A 900 -37.53 -20.00 4.59
N LYS A 901 -37.60 -20.03 5.93
CA LYS A 901 -38.63 -20.76 6.68
C LYS A 901 -40.04 -20.22 6.42
N VAL A 902 -40.21 -18.91 6.44
CA VAL A 902 -41.51 -18.26 6.22
C VAL A 902 -41.95 -18.44 4.76
N MET A 903 -41.04 -18.30 3.79
CA MET A 903 -41.34 -18.56 2.38
C MET A 903 -41.70 -20.03 2.14
N ALA A 904 -40.99 -20.99 2.77
CA ALA A 904 -41.34 -22.41 2.70
C ALA A 904 -42.72 -22.72 3.29
N SER A 905 -43.16 -21.91 4.25
CA SER A 905 -44.50 -21.97 4.87
C SER A 905 -45.56 -21.19 4.08
N GLY A 906 -45.20 -20.54 2.97
CA GLY A 906 -46.10 -19.75 2.12
C GLY A 906 -46.45 -18.35 2.66
N GLY A 907 -45.76 -17.88 3.70
CA GLY A 907 -45.93 -16.54 4.28
C GLY A 907 -45.14 -15.45 3.55
N LYS A 908 -45.35 -14.19 3.93
CA LYS A 908 -44.59 -13.05 3.41
C LYS A 908 -43.25 -12.90 4.16
N PRO A 909 -42.10 -12.93 3.46
CA PRO A 909 -40.80 -12.72 4.10
C PRO A 909 -40.64 -11.26 4.57
N ALA A 910 -39.77 -11.07 5.56
CA ALA A 910 -39.36 -9.75 6.01
C ALA A 910 -38.51 -9.04 4.95
N GLN A 911 -38.62 -7.71 4.88
CA GLN A 911 -37.75 -6.86 4.08
C GLN A 911 -36.76 -6.15 4.99
N GLY A 912 -35.48 -6.17 4.61
CA GLY A 912 -34.42 -5.55 5.37
C GLY A 912 -33.45 -4.79 4.46
N GLU A 913 -32.83 -3.74 5.02
CA GLU A 913 -31.78 -2.96 4.38
C GLU A 913 -30.41 -3.31 5.01
N PRO A 914 -29.34 -3.45 4.21
CA PRO A 914 -28.01 -3.68 4.74
C PRO A 914 -27.56 -2.51 5.61
N LEU A 915 -26.87 -2.80 6.71
CA LEU A 915 -26.42 -1.80 7.67
C LEU A 915 -24.89 -1.81 7.78
N LEU A 916 -24.26 -0.68 7.46
CA LEU A 916 -22.83 -0.46 7.69
C LEU A 916 -22.57 -0.06 9.15
N LEU A 917 -21.86 -0.91 9.88
CA LEU A 917 -21.40 -0.62 11.24
C LEU A 917 -19.88 -0.44 11.28
N GLY A 918 -19.43 0.59 12.01
CA GLY A 918 -18.02 0.74 12.33
C GLY A 918 -17.52 -0.40 13.22
N ILE A 919 -16.23 -0.75 13.13
CA ILE A 919 -15.64 -1.90 13.83
C ILE A 919 -15.92 -1.91 15.35
N THR A 920 -15.90 -0.76 16.02
CA THR A 920 -16.19 -0.70 17.48
C THR A 920 -17.64 -1.07 17.81
N LYS A 921 -18.60 -0.67 16.96
CA LYS A 921 -20.02 -1.03 17.16
C LYS A 921 -20.29 -2.48 16.75
N ALA A 922 -19.64 -2.94 15.70
CA ALA A 922 -19.75 -4.32 15.23
C ALA A 922 -19.26 -5.31 16.31
N SER A 923 -18.12 -5.05 16.97
CA SER A 923 -17.59 -5.94 18.01
C SER A 923 -18.46 -6.01 19.27
N LEU A 924 -19.06 -4.89 19.69
CA LEU A 924 -20.00 -4.84 20.82
C LEU A 924 -21.31 -5.58 20.54
N SER A 925 -21.65 -5.76 19.26
CA SER A 925 -22.89 -6.40 18.83
C SER A 925 -22.70 -7.87 18.46
N THR A 926 -21.66 -8.53 18.98
CA THR A 926 -21.41 -9.96 18.75
C THR A 926 -22.41 -10.84 19.53
N GLU A 927 -22.69 -12.06 19.04
CA GLU A 927 -23.59 -13.01 19.71
C GLU A 927 -23.08 -13.39 21.12
N SER A 928 -21.76 -13.61 21.25
CA SER A 928 -21.13 -13.97 22.51
C SER A 928 -21.00 -12.76 23.43
N PHE A 929 -21.78 -12.73 24.51
CA PHE A 929 -21.64 -11.70 25.53
C PHE A 929 -20.32 -11.85 26.32
N ILE A 930 -19.76 -13.06 26.40
CA ILE A 930 -18.45 -13.31 27.03
C ILE A 930 -17.37 -12.59 26.22
N SER A 931 -17.35 -12.80 24.90
CA SER A 931 -16.43 -12.10 24.00
C SER A 931 -16.63 -10.59 24.04
N ALA A 932 -17.87 -10.10 23.89
CA ALA A 932 -18.17 -8.66 23.90
C ALA A 932 -17.74 -7.98 25.22
N SER A 933 -17.97 -8.62 26.37
CA SER A 933 -17.64 -8.06 27.69
C SER A 933 -16.14 -7.87 27.93
N SER A 934 -15.30 -8.66 27.25
CA SER A 934 -13.84 -8.57 27.33
C SER A 934 -13.23 -7.42 26.51
N PHE A 935 -14.03 -6.79 25.64
CA PHE A 935 -13.58 -5.70 24.78
C PHE A 935 -13.70 -4.34 25.48
N GLN A 936 -14.92 -3.79 25.57
CA GLN A 936 -15.26 -2.48 26.14
C GLN A 936 -16.69 -2.48 26.69
N GLU A 937 -17.03 -1.46 27.50
CA GLU A 937 -18.38 -1.28 28.08
C GLU A 937 -18.91 -2.52 28.84
N THR A 938 -18.03 -3.27 29.51
CA THR A 938 -18.33 -4.55 30.19
C THR A 938 -19.62 -4.50 31.03
N THR A 939 -19.80 -3.44 31.83
CA THR A 939 -21.00 -3.28 32.67
C THR A 939 -22.29 -3.26 31.85
N LYS A 940 -22.30 -2.54 30.73
CA LYS A 940 -23.48 -2.43 29.86
C LYS A 940 -23.78 -3.76 29.19
N VAL A 941 -22.77 -4.42 28.63
CA VAL A 941 -22.90 -5.73 27.97
C VAL A 941 -23.45 -6.78 28.94
N LEU A 942 -22.88 -6.86 30.15
CA LEU A 942 -23.33 -7.83 31.16
C LEU A 942 -24.74 -7.51 31.68
N THR A 943 -25.09 -6.23 31.83
CA THR A 943 -26.44 -5.82 32.25
C THR A 943 -27.47 -6.24 31.22
N GLU A 944 -27.22 -5.99 29.93
CA GLU A 944 -28.12 -6.36 28.84
C GLU A 944 -28.25 -7.89 28.70
N ALA A 945 -27.14 -8.62 28.82
CA ALA A 945 -27.13 -10.07 28.81
C ALA A 945 -27.92 -10.66 29.99
N ALA A 946 -27.79 -10.07 31.19
CA ALA A 946 -28.51 -10.49 32.38
C ALA A 946 -30.02 -10.23 32.28
N ILE A 947 -30.42 -9.04 31.79
CA ILE A 947 -31.83 -8.69 31.57
C ILE A 947 -32.48 -9.62 30.55
N SER A 948 -31.76 -9.95 29.47
CA SER A 948 -32.26 -10.77 28.38
C SER A 948 -32.14 -12.28 28.64
N GLY A 949 -31.49 -12.69 29.74
CA GLY A 949 -31.19 -14.10 30.02
C GLY A 949 -30.38 -14.80 28.93
N LYS A 950 -29.44 -14.10 28.29
CA LYS A 950 -28.67 -14.64 27.14
C LYS A 950 -27.85 -15.87 27.55
N ILE A 951 -27.86 -16.89 26.68
CA ILE A 951 -27.07 -18.11 26.82
C ILE A 951 -25.97 -18.11 25.76
N ASP A 952 -24.71 -18.22 26.20
CA ASP A 952 -23.56 -18.31 25.31
C ASP A 952 -23.25 -19.77 24.93
N GLN A 953 -23.05 -20.02 23.64
CA GLN A 953 -22.80 -21.37 23.08
C GLN A 953 -21.31 -21.67 22.86
N LEU A 954 -20.42 -20.76 23.22
CA LEU A 954 -18.97 -20.89 23.14
C LEU A 954 -18.45 -21.24 21.73
N ARG A 955 -18.90 -20.53 20.71
CA ARG A 955 -18.65 -20.90 19.29
C ARG A 955 -17.48 -20.15 18.64
N GLY A 956 -17.06 -19.03 19.20
CA GLY A 956 -15.95 -18.20 18.78
C GLY A 956 -14.63 -18.54 19.48
N LEU A 957 -13.59 -17.80 19.10
CA LEU A 957 -12.23 -18.01 19.62
C LEU A 957 -12.10 -17.56 21.09
N LYS A 958 -12.57 -16.35 21.40
CA LYS A 958 -12.22 -15.63 22.64
C LYS A 958 -12.88 -16.23 23.88
N GLU A 959 -14.15 -16.58 23.78
CA GLU A 959 -14.87 -17.32 24.81
C GLU A 959 -14.18 -18.64 25.19
N ASN A 960 -13.67 -19.41 24.22
CA ASN A 960 -12.99 -20.67 24.49
C ASN A 960 -11.63 -20.43 25.18
N VAL A 961 -10.89 -19.39 24.78
CA VAL A 961 -9.68 -18.97 25.48
C VAL A 961 -9.98 -18.58 26.93
N ILE A 962 -11.02 -17.78 27.17
CA ILE A 962 -11.41 -17.34 28.52
C ILE A 962 -11.83 -18.53 29.39
N MET A 963 -12.53 -19.51 28.81
CA MET A 963 -12.98 -20.71 29.51
C MET A 963 -11.91 -21.81 29.63
N GLY A 964 -10.72 -21.62 29.07
CA GLY A 964 -9.63 -22.60 29.10
C GLY A 964 -9.91 -23.85 28.23
N ARG A 965 -10.65 -23.69 27.14
CA ARG A 965 -10.97 -24.74 26.16
C ARG A 965 -10.15 -24.60 24.89
N LEU A 966 -10.09 -25.67 24.09
CA LEU A 966 -9.55 -25.63 22.74
C LEU A 966 -10.35 -24.64 21.88
N ILE A 967 -9.65 -23.81 21.13
CA ILE A 967 -10.28 -22.85 20.21
C ILE A 967 -10.92 -23.57 19.02
N PRO A 968 -12.06 -23.11 18.50
CA PRO A 968 -12.75 -23.73 17.36
C PRO A 968 -12.10 -23.37 15.99
N ALA A 969 -10.78 -23.37 15.94
CA ALA A 969 -9.97 -23.13 14.75
C ALA A 969 -8.70 -24.00 14.80
N GLY A 970 -8.07 -24.21 13.63
CA GLY A 970 -6.89 -25.05 13.50
C GLY A 970 -7.11 -26.46 14.08
N THR A 971 -6.21 -26.90 14.94
CA THR A 971 -6.21 -28.21 15.60
C THR A 971 -7.40 -28.44 16.54
N GLY A 972 -8.07 -27.38 17.00
CA GLY A 972 -9.21 -27.48 17.92
C GLY A 972 -10.57 -27.73 17.25
N LEU A 973 -10.63 -27.79 15.91
CA LEU A 973 -11.85 -28.12 15.18
C LEU A 973 -12.31 -29.55 15.46
N GLY A 974 -13.61 -29.69 15.73
CA GLY A 974 -14.23 -31.00 16.00
C GLY A 974 -14.07 -32.00 14.86
N ALA A 975 -13.97 -31.53 13.60
CA ALA A 975 -13.76 -32.38 12.43
C ALA A 975 -12.47 -33.21 12.55
N TYR A 976 -11.39 -32.66 13.12
CA TYR A 976 -10.13 -33.37 13.28
C TYR A 976 -10.16 -34.43 14.39
N LYS A 977 -11.14 -34.37 15.31
CA LYS A 977 -11.31 -35.40 16.37
C LYS A 977 -11.91 -36.71 15.86
N HIS A 978 -12.54 -36.68 14.69
CA HIS A 978 -13.23 -37.83 14.10
C HIS A 978 -12.51 -38.38 12.86
N LEU A 979 -11.31 -37.87 12.56
CA LEU A 979 -10.47 -38.43 11.51
C LEU A 979 -9.68 -39.60 12.10
N ASP A 980 -9.93 -40.79 11.58
CA ASP A 980 -9.04 -41.93 11.82
C ASP A 980 -7.73 -41.69 11.07
N ILE A 981 -6.63 -41.67 11.81
CA ILE A 981 -5.29 -41.52 11.23
C ILE A 981 -4.83 -42.91 10.79
N GLU A 982 -4.87 -43.18 9.49
CA GLU A 982 -4.07 -44.27 8.92
C GLU A 982 -2.61 -43.84 8.95
N VAL A 983 -1.90 -44.28 9.99
CA VAL A 983 -0.46 -44.20 10.00
C VAL A 983 0.02 -45.31 9.07
N GLU A 984 0.52 -44.95 7.88
CA GLU A 984 1.43 -45.82 7.13
C GLU A 984 2.65 -46.03 8.04
N THR A 985 2.52 -47.02 8.91
CA THR A 985 3.58 -47.35 9.84
C THR A 985 4.65 -48.00 8.96
N PRO A 986 5.91 -47.57 9.01
CA PRO A 986 7.00 -48.28 8.36
C PRO A 986 7.29 -49.63 9.06
N VAL A 987 6.29 -50.23 9.70
CA VAL A 987 6.32 -51.59 10.22
C VAL A 987 6.33 -52.55 9.03
N ASP A 988 5.65 -52.24 7.92
CA ASP A 988 5.72 -53.08 6.71
C ASP A 988 7.14 -53.16 6.13
N ALA A 989 7.97 -52.11 6.26
CA ALA A 989 9.35 -52.14 5.76
C ALA A 989 10.33 -52.84 6.73
N VAL A 990 10.04 -52.82 8.03
CA VAL A 990 10.86 -53.51 9.04
C VAL A 990 10.47 -54.99 9.12
N GLU A 991 9.17 -55.33 9.04
CA GLU A 991 8.70 -56.72 8.93
C GLU A 991 9.14 -57.34 7.58
N GLN A 992 9.09 -56.61 6.46
CA GLN A 992 9.64 -57.11 5.19
C GLN A 992 11.17 -57.25 5.21
N ALA A 993 11.88 -56.39 5.95
CA ALA A 993 13.32 -56.52 6.12
C ALA A 993 13.69 -57.68 7.07
N GLU A 994 12.91 -57.90 8.13
CA GLU A 994 13.07 -59.03 9.06
C GLU A 994 12.69 -60.36 8.40
N GLU A 995 11.64 -60.41 7.59
CA GLU A 995 11.30 -61.59 6.77
C GLU A 995 12.37 -61.85 5.70
N ALA A 996 12.89 -60.82 5.02
CA ALA A 996 13.98 -60.98 4.07
C ALA A 996 15.29 -61.46 4.73
N LEU A 997 15.57 -61.02 5.96
CA LEU A 997 16.70 -61.51 6.76
C LEU A 997 16.49 -62.94 7.30
N ALA A 998 15.25 -63.32 7.63
CA ALA A 998 14.92 -64.67 8.05
C ALA A 998 15.06 -65.68 6.90
N VAL A 999 14.63 -65.32 5.69
CA VAL A 999 14.78 -66.14 4.48
C VAL A 999 16.26 -66.28 4.07
N ALA A 1000 17.07 -65.24 4.26
CA ALA A 1000 18.51 -65.30 4.00
C ALA A 1000 19.32 -66.09 5.06
N GLY A 1001 18.70 -66.47 6.18
CA GLY A 1001 19.31 -67.30 7.23
C GLY A 1001 19.04 -68.80 7.08
N GLU A 1002 18.18 -69.20 6.15
CA GLU A 1002 17.83 -70.61 5.87
C GLU A 1002 18.37 -71.15 4.53
N GLU A 1003 19.10 -70.33 3.75
CA GLU A 1003 19.98 -70.77 2.65
C GLU A 1003 21.45 -70.85 3.11
#